data_AF-A0A928JA02-F1
#
_entry.id   AF-A0A928JA02-F1
#
_cell.length_a   1.000
_cell.length_b   1.000
_cell.length_c   1.000
_cell.angle_alpha   90.00
_cell.angle_beta   90.00
_cell.angle_gamma   90.00
#
_symmetry.space_group_name_H-M   'P 1'
#
loop_
_entity.id
_entity.type
_entity.pdbx_description
1 polymer ?
#
loop_
_entity_poly.entity_id
_entity_poly.type
_entity_poly.pdbx_seq_one_letter_code
_entity_poly.pdbx_strand_id
1 'polypeptide(L)'
;MKKLISLALAEIMILSSFVSCTTEEGSNISKSITASSGAEGIAEWLTDRLDGDVPDSLVLGVGNDNEYGIDMTDFEDDGYIIKSVGADTVLIGKTAEGLDLAARKYANSVDLGQDIKDTVYHEGYRVEKFTLFGRDISDYTIVCTSKDYNENMSFAASELQRLIKQACGAELPLVVGETDASPVIRLEHSYKEELEIGGYEYFEKNGDLVISGAVREGCTNGVYRFLENECNWNWLIYGNSDLQETDHLVIETGLYKTEVPAFEWHIVSQNRSNHLFKTDKTIREPGYLNMTKGQQSYPIKHANHGLTSKKWAGWIPNNHSGQLCYSTEAFYDVTVANILTYLEEQEAKGEIVGETIRDIDIAQGDSGTYCQCERCMEMMAEEKSLLGGVIRFANYVSESVNAEYPGHEMLFKVFAYYGALEVPAVTLPNEWVSVSYAPNGSCANHHMDGLQCDPDTNTFLDESGCEFGQFLADWCAVSDNTYVWYYHIGDSFNYYSVWDLIYYDYKYMHDLGVKGVYFYNYARGMGLKTVEHLLAWYLLWDIDMTWDEYEALFDRCLEEEYGDGWMHMKELLAMYSEAENDLCWNCWGYADRVSGIDMYDMAYIAENYEIMASLIEKVITLATNPYQEALGEMFSLSIYYCGCYANFFRYLNDGNEAGIAQLEAEYQLIIDRFAENGYTHTYIPNLSHFSIGDTIWEEAATEWSEVRHRLPSGTSEEVSYTKGDFMVKEINALGDITSYDEAVELIKLIEDYNALSDADKSKVTNIGKATALVQDAAEFFTDDSLTLKVMSFNVYYSNLTAARLAGIAKIIKSEEPDVIGIQEGMLDTCNTIYDYLGENYEMVGIGRDNTDDSENCNIFYRTDKFELLDSGTIWLTRTPHKWSIHSGAGLPRIATYAKLKRISDGQIFVYANTHYDLASDTVRKAESVFLTKFLKEEFGTAYPTVITGDFNCTEGTPGITTLNDEGFRATNKYGTIAPTFQAWGKDGKYIDFTFVNDLFPVRSYKVGDATLDGEYMSDHNPLISELVLLPTYKSLKGK
;
A
#
# COMPACT_ATOMS: atom_id res chain seq x y z
N MET A 1 0.18 -42.26 36.42
CA MET A 1 0.29 -41.34 35.26
C MET A 1 0.20 -39.85 35.64
N LYS A 2 -0.64 -39.41 36.59
CA LYS A 2 -0.67 -37.98 37.00
C LYS A 2 0.45 -37.49 37.95
N LYS A 3 1.35 -38.37 38.44
CA LYS A 3 2.51 -38.00 39.27
C LYS A 3 3.86 -38.04 38.54
N LEU A 4 3.89 -38.50 37.28
CA LEU A 4 5.11 -38.53 36.46
C LEU A 4 5.23 -37.30 35.55
N ILE A 5 4.12 -36.61 35.27
CA ILE A 5 4.11 -35.39 34.45
C ILE A 5 4.54 -34.16 35.28
N SER A 6 4.28 -34.14 36.59
CA SER A 6 4.70 -33.03 37.46
C SER A 6 6.19 -33.03 37.79
N LEU A 7 6.89 -34.18 37.69
CA LEU A 7 8.34 -34.23 37.88
C LEU A 7 9.10 -33.80 36.62
N ALA A 8 8.59 -34.15 35.43
CA ALA A 8 9.19 -33.73 34.16
C ALA A 8 9.04 -32.21 33.91
N LEU A 9 7.93 -31.60 34.36
CA LEU A 9 7.75 -30.13 34.30
C LEU A 9 8.59 -29.37 35.35
N ALA A 10 8.86 -29.97 36.51
CA ALA A 10 9.74 -29.38 37.51
C ALA A 10 11.23 -29.49 37.13
N GLU A 11 11.64 -30.53 36.40
CA GLU A 11 13.01 -30.64 35.86
C GLU A 11 13.24 -29.71 34.66
N ILE A 12 12.22 -29.41 33.84
CA ILE A 12 12.32 -28.43 32.75
C ILE A 12 12.37 -26.99 33.28
N MET A 13 11.70 -26.67 34.39
CA MET A 13 11.78 -25.34 35.02
C MET A 13 13.07 -25.09 35.82
N ILE A 14 13.85 -26.13 36.14
CA ILE A 14 15.16 -25.98 36.83
C ILE A 14 16.32 -25.97 35.82
N LEU A 15 16.09 -26.45 34.59
CA LEU A 15 17.05 -26.38 33.48
C LEU A 15 17.01 -25.08 32.67
N SER A 16 16.03 -24.18 32.89
CA SER A 16 16.08 -22.79 32.40
C SER A 16 16.79 -21.82 33.36
N SER A 17 17.25 -22.29 34.52
CA SER A 17 18.00 -21.49 35.50
C SER A 17 19.52 -21.76 35.55
N PHE A 18 20.06 -22.57 34.62
CA PHE A 18 21.51 -22.80 34.51
C PHE A 18 21.95 -23.00 33.05
N VAL A 19 21.77 -21.95 32.24
CA VAL A 19 22.75 -21.56 31.21
C VAL A 19 23.05 -20.08 31.44
N SER A 20 23.55 -19.79 32.64
CA SER A 20 24.41 -18.63 32.88
C SER A 20 25.84 -19.18 32.80
N CYS A 21 26.70 -18.52 32.04
CA CYS A 21 28.09 -18.88 31.71
C CYS A 21 28.26 -19.73 30.44
N THR A 22 27.98 -19.12 29.29
CA THR A 22 28.90 -19.15 28.15
C THR A 22 28.76 -17.84 27.35
N THR A 23 29.90 -17.17 27.18
CA THR A 23 30.20 -15.92 26.44
C THR A 23 29.56 -14.62 26.96
N GLU A 24 30.24 -13.97 27.90
CA GLU A 24 30.26 -12.50 27.99
C GLU A 24 30.79 -11.95 26.65
N GLU A 25 29.90 -11.55 25.74
CA GLU A 25 30.08 -10.28 25.03
C GLU A 25 29.44 -9.23 25.94
N GLY A 26 30.25 -8.28 26.43
CA GLY A 26 29.82 -7.34 27.47
C GLY A 26 28.67 -6.47 26.96
N SER A 27 27.62 -6.33 27.77
CA SER A 27 26.56 -5.34 27.53
C SER A 27 27.20 -3.96 27.30
N ASN A 28 26.91 -3.30 26.19
CA ASN A 28 27.47 -2.00 25.82
C ASN A 28 26.86 -0.83 26.63
N ILE A 29 26.33 -1.09 27.82
CA ILE A 29 25.65 -0.09 28.64
C ILE A 29 26.67 0.80 29.35
N SER A 30 26.48 2.12 29.26
CA SER A 30 27.33 3.09 29.93
C SER A 30 27.38 2.84 31.43
N LYS A 31 28.55 3.02 32.05
CA LYS A 31 28.74 2.85 33.50
C LYS A 31 27.95 3.86 34.32
N SER A 32 27.49 4.94 33.69
CA SER A 32 26.63 5.94 34.30
C SER A 32 25.16 5.49 34.36
N ILE A 33 24.77 4.38 33.70
CA ILE A 33 23.39 3.89 33.67
C ILE A 33 23.24 2.66 34.57
N THR A 34 22.23 2.70 35.44
CA THR A 34 21.71 1.55 36.19
C THR A 34 20.31 1.22 35.69
N ALA A 35 20.11 0.03 35.11
CA ALA A 35 18.82 -0.38 34.54
C ALA A 35 18.16 -1.51 35.34
N SER A 36 16.86 -1.42 35.57
CA SER A 36 16.06 -2.53 36.13
C SER A 36 15.77 -3.61 35.07
N SER A 37 15.20 -4.74 35.52
CA SER A 37 14.72 -5.76 34.58
C SER A 37 13.61 -5.20 33.68
N GLY A 38 13.76 -5.35 32.37
CA GLY A 38 12.84 -4.79 31.36
C GLY A 38 13.26 -3.43 30.80
N ALA A 39 14.35 -2.83 31.30
CA ALA A 39 14.90 -1.54 30.83
C ALA A 39 16.22 -1.69 30.06
N GLU A 40 16.74 -2.92 29.91
CA GLU A 40 18.08 -3.16 29.37
C GLU A 40 18.24 -2.68 27.92
N GLY A 41 17.24 -2.91 27.06
CA GLY A 41 17.30 -2.46 25.66
C GLY A 41 17.30 -0.92 25.52
N ILE A 42 16.57 -0.21 26.38
CA ILE A 42 16.54 1.26 26.40
C ILE A 42 17.87 1.81 26.95
N ALA A 43 18.49 1.11 27.91
CA ALA A 43 19.81 1.46 28.42
C ALA A 43 20.91 1.33 27.37
N GLU A 44 20.84 0.27 26.54
CA GLU A 44 21.73 0.08 25.38
C GLU A 44 21.49 1.19 24.35
N TRP A 45 20.24 1.40 23.94
CA TRP A 45 19.88 2.49 23.01
C TRP A 45 20.38 3.85 23.50
N LEU A 46 20.16 4.22 24.76
CA LEU A 46 20.56 5.52 25.30
C LEU A 46 22.09 5.66 25.38
N THR A 47 22.80 4.54 25.60
CA THR A 47 24.26 4.55 25.57
C THR A 47 24.77 4.82 24.17
N ASP A 48 24.22 4.11 23.18
CA ASP A 48 24.62 4.27 21.78
C ASP A 48 24.22 5.67 21.25
N ARG A 49 23.01 6.14 21.59
CA ARG A 49 22.45 7.46 21.19
C ARG A 49 23.25 8.66 21.70
N LEU A 50 23.93 8.52 22.84
CA LEU A 50 24.75 9.58 23.45
C LEU A 50 26.26 9.30 23.32
N ASP A 51 26.67 8.40 22.42
CA ASP A 51 28.07 8.00 22.20
C ASP A 51 28.81 7.60 23.50
N GLY A 52 28.07 7.06 24.47
CA GLY A 52 28.57 6.70 25.80
C GLY A 52 28.81 7.87 26.77
N ASP A 53 28.65 9.13 26.34
CA ASP A 53 28.86 10.33 27.16
C ASP A 53 27.59 10.76 27.89
N VAL A 54 27.11 9.87 28.78
CA VAL A 54 25.94 10.14 29.62
C VAL A 54 26.34 11.08 30.77
N PRO A 55 25.83 12.33 30.83
CA PRO A 55 26.33 13.36 31.74
C PRO A 55 25.93 13.14 33.21
N ASP A 56 24.78 12.51 33.43
CA ASP A 56 24.24 12.21 34.76
C ASP A 56 24.41 10.72 35.13
N SER A 57 24.40 10.42 36.43
CA SER A 57 24.15 9.06 36.92
C SER A 57 22.67 8.73 36.69
N LEU A 58 22.37 7.85 35.75
CA LEU A 58 21.00 7.50 35.36
C LEU A 58 20.51 6.22 36.00
N VAL A 59 19.25 6.25 36.43
CA VAL A 59 18.52 5.06 36.87
C VAL A 59 17.31 4.88 35.96
N LEU A 60 17.24 3.76 35.25
CA LEU A 60 16.16 3.41 34.34
C LEU A 60 15.32 2.28 34.92
N GLY A 61 13.99 2.39 34.85
CA GLY A 61 13.12 1.31 35.30
C GLY A 61 11.68 1.34 34.79
N VAL A 62 11.01 0.20 34.95
CA VAL A 62 9.63 -0.02 34.49
C VAL A 62 8.73 -0.42 35.65
N GLY A 63 7.59 0.25 35.78
CA GLY A 63 6.60 0.03 36.84
C GLY A 63 6.96 0.69 38.16
N ASN A 64 6.42 0.17 39.27
CA ASN A 64 6.61 0.77 40.58
C ASN A 64 8.04 0.55 41.10
N ASP A 65 8.63 1.56 41.74
CA ASP A 65 9.96 1.49 42.34
C ASP A 65 9.91 1.93 43.82
N ASN A 66 10.11 0.98 44.73
CA ASN A 66 10.08 1.27 46.18
C ASN A 66 11.35 1.93 46.70
N GLU A 67 12.48 1.82 45.99
CA GLU A 67 13.77 2.38 46.40
C GLU A 67 13.78 3.90 46.20
N TYR A 68 13.22 4.35 45.08
CA TYR A 68 13.07 5.76 44.73
C TYR A 68 11.69 6.35 45.09
N GLY A 69 10.82 5.53 45.69
CA GLY A 69 9.49 5.94 46.18
C GLY A 69 8.53 6.36 45.06
N ILE A 70 8.56 5.62 43.95
CA ILE A 70 7.76 5.87 42.74
C ILE A 70 6.62 4.86 42.67
N ASP A 71 5.39 5.37 42.59
CA ASP A 71 4.17 4.58 42.37
C ASP A 71 3.58 4.95 41.01
N MET A 72 3.69 4.03 40.05
CA MET A 72 3.15 4.22 38.70
C MET A 72 1.71 3.72 38.61
N THR A 73 1.04 3.33 39.70
CA THR A 73 -0.28 2.67 39.65
C THR A 73 -1.33 3.50 38.91
N ASP A 74 -1.30 4.82 39.10
CA ASP A 74 -2.26 5.77 38.54
C ASP A 74 -1.83 6.35 37.17
N PHE A 75 -0.76 5.83 36.56
CA PHE A 75 -0.29 6.24 35.23
C PHE A 75 -0.92 5.40 34.11
N GLU A 76 -1.14 6.03 32.94
CA GLU A 76 -1.41 5.33 31.68
C GLU A 76 -0.15 4.59 31.16
N ASP A 77 -0.29 3.71 30.18
CA ASP A 77 0.76 2.77 29.77
C ASP A 77 2.02 3.48 29.23
N ASP A 78 1.85 4.63 28.58
CA ASP A 78 2.92 5.53 28.11
C ASP A 78 3.40 6.55 29.15
N GLY A 79 2.85 6.54 30.37
CA GLY A 79 3.22 7.47 31.41
C GLY A 79 4.61 7.25 32.01
N TYR A 80 5.27 8.35 32.39
CA TYR A 80 6.63 8.32 32.91
C TYR A 80 6.95 9.46 33.88
N ILE A 81 8.06 9.28 34.60
CA ILE A 81 8.67 10.27 35.49
C ILE A 81 10.15 10.42 35.14
N ILE A 82 10.63 11.66 35.07
CA ILE A 82 12.04 12.05 35.05
C ILE A 82 12.28 12.93 36.27
N LYS A 83 13.00 12.46 37.29
CA LYS A 83 13.21 13.24 38.51
C LYS A 83 14.64 13.16 39.03
N SER A 84 15.05 14.17 39.78
CA SER A 84 16.34 14.15 40.47
C SER A 84 16.23 13.54 41.87
N VAL A 85 17.01 12.49 42.15
CA VAL A 85 17.15 11.91 43.48
C VAL A 85 18.62 11.92 43.91
N GLY A 86 18.98 12.93 44.70
CA GLY A 86 20.37 13.08 45.15
C GLY A 86 21.31 13.46 44.00
N ALA A 87 22.19 12.54 43.61
CA ALA A 87 23.11 12.73 42.48
C ALA A 87 22.62 11.99 41.21
N ASP A 88 21.52 11.26 41.32
CA ASP A 88 20.99 10.43 40.24
C ASP A 88 19.81 11.14 39.55
N THR A 89 19.75 11.00 38.24
CA THR A 89 18.59 11.33 37.41
C THR A 89 17.83 10.02 37.16
N VAL A 90 16.58 9.96 37.62
CA VAL A 90 15.77 8.73 37.65
C VAL A 90 14.67 8.82 36.60
N LEU A 91 14.66 7.90 35.64
CA LEU A 91 13.65 7.75 34.60
C LEU A 91 12.88 6.46 34.85
N ILE A 92 11.59 6.57 35.17
CA ILE A 92 10.71 5.42 35.35
C ILE A 92 9.50 5.56 34.44
N GLY A 93 9.26 4.55 33.60
CA GLY A 93 8.04 4.42 32.81
C GLY A 93 7.04 3.44 33.46
N LYS A 94 5.74 3.64 33.24
CA LYS A 94 4.70 2.66 33.63
C LYS A 94 4.94 1.33 32.93
N THR A 95 5.18 1.39 31.63
CA THR A 95 5.61 0.30 30.77
C THR A 95 6.97 0.62 30.14
N ALA A 96 7.49 -0.30 29.32
CA ALA A 96 8.68 -0.03 28.51
C ALA A 96 8.44 1.12 27.52
N GLU A 97 7.21 1.33 27.05
CA GLU A 97 6.87 2.42 26.12
C GLU A 97 7.03 3.78 26.79
N GLY A 98 6.45 3.96 27.99
CA GLY A 98 6.66 5.19 28.76
C GLY A 98 8.12 5.44 29.13
N LEU A 99 8.90 4.37 29.38
CA LEU A 99 10.33 4.51 29.64
C LEU A 99 11.12 4.95 28.39
N ASP A 100 10.74 4.47 27.21
CA ASP A 100 11.35 4.88 25.93
C ASP A 100 11.13 6.38 25.67
N LEU A 101 9.90 6.88 25.89
CA LEU A 101 9.58 8.31 25.80
C LEU A 101 10.42 9.15 26.76
N ALA A 102 10.54 8.71 28.02
CA ALA A 102 11.37 9.39 29.02
C ALA A 102 12.84 9.44 28.60
N ALA A 103 13.37 8.34 28.07
CA ALA A 103 14.76 8.23 27.64
C ALA A 103 15.06 9.15 26.45
N ARG A 104 14.18 9.19 25.43
CA ARG A 104 14.29 10.10 24.28
C ARG A 104 14.27 11.56 24.71
N LYS A 105 13.29 11.93 25.54
CA LYS A 105 13.15 13.30 26.02
C LYS A 105 14.37 13.75 26.84
N TYR A 106 14.94 12.86 27.64
CA TYR A 106 16.19 13.09 28.33
C TYR A 106 17.36 13.28 27.35
N ALA A 107 17.53 12.37 26.37
CA ALA A 107 18.60 12.46 25.37
C ALA A 107 18.54 13.77 24.58
N ASN A 108 17.35 14.16 24.10
CA ASN A 108 17.13 15.43 23.42
C ASN A 108 17.48 16.63 24.31
N SER A 109 17.10 16.58 25.59
CA SER A 109 17.44 17.65 26.54
C SER A 109 18.95 17.78 26.74
N VAL A 110 19.68 16.67 26.76
CA VAL A 110 21.16 16.67 26.80
C VAL A 110 21.73 17.37 25.56
N ASP A 111 21.27 17.00 24.36
CA ASP A 111 21.73 17.59 23.10
C ASP A 111 21.43 19.10 23.01
N LEU A 112 20.24 19.50 23.47
CA LEU A 112 19.78 20.88 23.48
C LEU A 112 20.36 21.71 24.65
N GLY A 113 21.09 21.07 25.57
CA GLY A 113 21.62 21.71 26.78
C GLY A 113 20.53 22.21 27.73
N GLN A 114 19.37 21.54 27.73
CA GLN A 114 18.20 21.83 28.57
C GLN A 114 18.19 20.94 29.82
N ASP A 115 17.57 21.43 30.90
CA ASP A 115 17.37 20.67 32.13
C ASP A 115 15.93 20.18 32.21
N ILE A 116 15.73 18.86 32.27
CA ILE A 116 14.40 18.21 32.21
C ILE A 116 13.96 17.60 33.55
N LYS A 117 14.65 17.95 34.64
CA LYS A 117 14.38 17.38 35.96
C LYS A 117 12.96 17.70 36.44
N ASP A 118 12.38 16.72 37.11
CA ASP A 118 11.06 16.76 37.74
C ASP A 118 9.90 16.86 36.73
N THR A 119 10.06 16.15 35.60
CA THR A 119 9.00 15.95 34.61
C THR A 119 8.15 14.74 35.00
N VAL A 120 6.84 14.89 34.95
CA VAL A 120 5.85 13.82 35.07
C VAL A 120 4.97 13.90 33.84
N TYR A 121 4.61 12.74 33.28
CA TYR A 121 3.77 12.64 32.09
C TYR A 121 2.75 11.51 32.29
N HIS A 122 1.47 11.81 32.04
CA HIS A 122 0.37 10.84 32.07
C HIS A 122 0.15 10.19 33.44
N GLU A 123 0.30 10.97 34.52
CA GLU A 123 -0.09 10.60 35.87
C GLU A 123 -1.56 11.00 36.12
N GLY A 124 -2.44 10.04 36.41
CA GLY A 124 -3.82 10.31 36.77
C GLY A 124 -4.68 10.81 35.61
N TYR A 125 -5.41 11.90 35.82
CA TYR A 125 -6.28 12.50 34.80
C TYR A 125 -5.55 13.63 34.08
N ARG A 126 -5.76 13.76 32.76
CA ARG A 126 -5.20 14.83 31.90
C ARG A 126 -5.47 16.22 32.46
N VAL A 127 -6.66 16.40 33.01
CA VAL A 127 -7.13 17.66 33.54
C VAL A 127 -7.50 17.46 35.01
N GLU A 128 -6.67 17.93 35.93
CA GLU A 128 -6.93 17.76 37.38
C GLU A 128 -8.20 18.52 37.80
N LYS A 129 -8.43 19.70 37.18
CA LYS A 129 -9.62 20.51 37.41
C LYS A 129 -10.11 21.11 36.10
N PHE A 130 -11.38 20.87 35.78
CA PHE A 130 -12.03 21.48 34.63
C PHE A 130 -13.16 22.42 35.11
N THR A 131 -12.99 23.72 34.87
CA THR A 131 -13.99 24.75 35.18
C THR A 131 -14.57 25.34 33.90
N LEU A 132 -15.88 25.17 33.72
CA LEU A 132 -16.67 25.79 32.66
C LEU A 132 -17.52 26.92 33.26
N PHE A 133 -17.31 28.15 32.80
CA PHE A 133 -18.03 29.36 33.22
C PHE A 133 -18.08 29.57 34.74
N GLY A 134 -16.94 29.33 35.40
CA GLY A 134 -16.77 29.50 36.85
C GLY A 134 -17.37 28.39 37.71
N ARG A 135 -17.83 27.28 37.12
CA ARG A 135 -18.33 26.08 37.82
C ARG A 135 -17.54 24.84 37.42
N ASP A 136 -17.50 23.86 38.29
CA ASP A 136 -16.86 22.59 37.99
C ASP A 136 -17.61 21.87 36.86
N ILE A 137 -16.91 21.25 35.90
CA ILE A 137 -17.56 20.56 34.78
C ILE A 137 -18.51 19.45 35.27
N SER A 138 -18.21 18.81 36.41
CA SER A 138 -19.05 17.76 36.99
C SER A 138 -20.42 18.24 37.48
N ASP A 139 -20.62 19.57 37.62
CA ASP A 139 -21.93 20.15 37.94
C ASP A 139 -22.89 20.19 36.74
N TYR A 140 -22.37 20.01 35.52
CA TYR A 140 -23.16 20.14 34.28
C TYR A 140 -23.93 18.86 33.94
N THR A 141 -25.03 19.03 33.23
CA THR A 141 -25.79 17.93 32.59
C THR A 141 -25.83 18.20 31.09
N ILE A 142 -25.52 17.19 30.27
CA ILE A 142 -25.70 17.27 28.82
C ILE A 142 -27.18 17.08 28.51
N VAL A 143 -27.75 18.00 27.72
CA VAL A 143 -29.16 18.03 27.38
C VAL A 143 -29.34 18.11 25.89
N CYS A 144 -30.00 17.11 25.30
CA CYS A 144 -30.42 17.13 23.91
C CYS A 144 -31.91 17.45 23.81
N THR A 145 -32.32 18.30 22.89
CA THR A 145 -33.74 18.62 22.70
C THR A 145 -34.48 17.44 22.04
N SER A 146 -35.54 16.94 22.68
CA SER A 146 -36.30 15.76 22.18
C SER A 146 -36.91 15.93 20.78
N LYS A 147 -37.19 17.16 20.36
CA LYS A 147 -37.70 17.48 19.02
C LYS A 147 -36.64 17.31 17.93
N ASP A 148 -35.37 17.51 18.31
CA ASP A 148 -34.26 17.68 17.37
C ASP A 148 -33.25 16.52 17.49
N TYR A 149 -33.57 15.50 18.28
CA TYR A 149 -32.67 14.37 18.53
C TYR A 149 -32.54 13.45 17.30
N ASN A 150 -31.36 13.47 16.67
CA ASN A 150 -30.97 12.58 15.58
C ASN A 150 -29.71 11.76 15.93
N GLU A 151 -29.26 10.91 15.02
CA GLU A 151 -28.07 10.06 15.21
C GLU A 151 -26.78 10.89 15.41
N ASN A 152 -26.63 12.01 14.71
CA ASN A 152 -25.50 12.93 14.83
C ASN A 152 -25.40 13.55 16.24
N MET A 153 -26.49 14.11 16.74
CA MET A 153 -26.57 14.70 18.07
C MET A 153 -26.39 13.64 19.17
N SER A 154 -26.95 12.44 18.98
CA SER A 154 -26.72 11.31 19.87
C SER A 154 -25.23 10.94 19.95
N PHE A 155 -24.55 10.94 18.81
CA PHE A 155 -23.11 10.68 18.74
C PHE A 155 -22.29 11.80 19.39
N ALA A 156 -22.62 13.06 19.10
CA ALA A 156 -21.97 14.23 19.70
C ALA A 156 -22.04 14.22 21.23
N ALA A 157 -23.22 13.94 21.79
CA ALA A 157 -23.40 13.82 23.24
C ALA A 157 -22.58 12.69 23.85
N SER A 158 -22.54 11.53 23.19
CA SER A 158 -21.74 10.37 23.60
C SER A 158 -20.25 10.71 23.64
N GLU A 159 -19.73 11.35 22.61
CA GLU A 159 -18.31 11.71 22.55
C GLU A 159 -17.94 12.78 23.56
N LEU A 160 -18.79 13.78 23.77
CA LEU A 160 -18.57 14.78 24.81
C LEU A 160 -18.51 14.12 26.22
N GLN A 161 -19.43 13.20 26.53
CA GLN A 161 -19.39 12.43 27.79
C GLN A 161 -18.10 11.62 27.91
N ARG A 162 -17.72 10.92 26.84
CA ARG A 162 -16.55 10.04 26.83
C ARG A 162 -15.26 10.83 27.03
N LEU A 163 -15.06 11.89 26.25
CA LEU A 163 -13.82 12.67 26.25
C LEU A 163 -13.64 13.46 27.55
N ILE A 164 -14.71 14.04 28.11
CA ILE A 164 -14.63 14.70 29.42
C ILE A 164 -14.33 13.69 30.52
N LYS A 165 -14.97 12.52 30.50
CA LYS A 165 -14.67 11.46 31.46
C LYS A 165 -13.22 10.98 31.35
N GLN A 166 -12.70 10.84 30.13
CA GLN A 166 -11.31 10.46 29.90
C GLN A 166 -10.35 11.52 30.41
N ALA A 167 -10.63 12.80 30.14
CA ALA A 167 -9.76 13.90 30.51
C ALA A 167 -9.72 14.19 32.01
N CYS A 168 -10.86 14.19 32.72
CA CYS A 168 -10.92 14.62 34.13
C CYS A 168 -11.73 13.70 35.05
N GLY A 169 -12.18 12.54 34.57
CA GLY A 169 -12.97 11.58 35.35
C GLY A 169 -14.43 11.95 35.57
N ALA A 170 -14.88 13.13 35.12
CA ALA A 170 -16.24 13.60 35.35
C ALA A 170 -17.27 12.83 34.51
N GLU A 171 -18.26 12.23 35.17
CA GLU A 171 -19.39 11.57 34.52
C GLU A 171 -20.59 12.52 34.40
N LEU A 172 -20.70 13.18 33.26
CA LEU A 172 -21.81 14.09 32.96
C LEU A 172 -23.11 13.28 32.70
N PRO A 173 -24.24 13.56 33.36
CA PRO A 173 -25.52 12.95 33.00
C PRO A 173 -25.99 13.41 31.61
N LEU A 174 -26.64 12.52 30.85
CA LEU A 174 -27.28 12.83 29.56
C LEU A 174 -28.80 12.75 29.69
N VAL A 175 -29.49 13.82 29.29
CA VAL A 175 -30.95 13.90 29.26
C VAL A 175 -31.44 14.26 27.86
N VAL A 176 -32.41 13.50 27.33
CA VAL A 176 -33.10 13.83 26.09
C VAL A 176 -34.51 14.34 26.42
N GLY A 177 -34.79 15.62 26.15
CA GLY A 177 -36.08 16.26 26.40
C GLY A 177 -36.05 17.37 27.45
N GLU A 178 -37.20 17.64 28.07
CA GLU A 178 -37.34 18.69 29.09
C GLU A 178 -36.61 18.29 30.39
N THR A 179 -35.98 19.28 31.03
CA THR A 179 -35.24 19.10 32.27
C THR A 179 -35.22 20.38 33.10
N ASP A 180 -35.18 20.24 34.42
CA ASP A 180 -34.97 21.32 35.39
C ASP A 180 -33.48 21.45 35.80
N ALA A 181 -32.58 20.69 35.16
CA ALA A 181 -31.14 20.76 35.44
C ALA A 181 -30.56 22.15 35.12
N SER A 182 -29.64 22.62 35.97
CA SER A 182 -28.86 23.84 35.77
C SER A 182 -27.60 23.77 36.64
N PRO A 183 -26.39 23.99 36.08
CA PRO A 183 -26.12 24.40 34.69
C PRO A 183 -26.20 23.21 33.71
N VAL A 184 -26.31 23.51 32.41
CA VAL A 184 -26.38 22.47 31.35
C VAL A 184 -25.43 22.74 30.20
N ILE A 185 -25.03 21.66 29.51
CA ILE A 185 -24.46 21.72 28.16
C ILE A 185 -25.59 21.31 27.21
N ARG A 186 -26.13 22.26 26.47
CA ARG A 186 -27.28 22.06 25.60
C ARG A 186 -26.83 21.81 24.18
N LEU A 187 -27.22 20.67 23.61
CA LEU A 187 -27.13 20.40 22.18
C LEU A 187 -28.51 20.64 21.56
N GLU A 188 -28.57 21.53 20.57
CA GLU A 188 -29.81 21.87 19.86
C GLU A 188 -29.55 22.11 18.36
N HIS A 189 -30.59 21.92 17.55
CA HIS A 189 -30.51 22.30 16.14
C HIS A 189 -30.73 23.80 15.95
N SER A 190 -29.90 24.36 15.08
CA SER A 190 -30.11 25.66 14.47
C SER A 190 -30.77 25.51 13.10
N TYR A 191 -31.67 26.43 12.79
CA TYR A 191 -32.33 26.54 11.49
C TYR A 191 -31.94 27.84 10.78
N LYS A 192 -30.81 28.44 11.18
CA LYS A 192 -30.23 29.59 10.49
C LYS A 192 -29.68 29.12 9.14
N GLU A 193 -30.09 29.77 8.07
CA GLU A 193 -29.62 29.43 6.71
C GLU A 193 -28.09 29.60 6.59
N GLU A 194 -27.52 30.59 7.30
CA GLU A 194 -26.07 30.87 7.31
C GLU A 194 -25.18 29.79 7.91
N LEU A 195 -25.72 28.77 8.61
CA LEU A 195 -24.95 27.63 9.12
C LEU A 195 -24.93 26.45 8.14
N GLU A 196 -25.65 26.56 7.02
CA GLU A 196 -25.67 25.57 5.96
C GLU A 196 -25.94 24.13 6.46
N ILE A 197 -25.17 23.15 6.02
CA ILE A 197 -25.40 21.73 6.36
C ILE A 197 -24.58 21.23 7.55
N GLY A 198 -23.43 21.85 7.81
CA GLY A 198 -22.45 21.37 8.80
C GLY A 198 -21.93 22.45 9.75
N GLY A 199 -22.34 23.70 9.58
CA GLY A 199 -21.94 24.80 10.45
C GLY A 199 -22.54 24.71 11.85
N TYR A 200 -21.94 25.46 12.77
CA TYR A 200 -22.35 25.47 14.16
C TYR A 200 -22.08 26.83 14.82
N GLU A 201 -22.68 27.04 15.97
CA GLU A 201 -22.26 28.04 16.93
C GLU A 201 -22.25 27.45 18.34
N TYR A 202 -21.29 27.85 19.16
CA TYR A 202 -21.34 27.58 20.60
C TYR A 202 -21.12 28.85 21.40
N PHE A 203 -21.84 28.96 22.52
CA PHE A 203 -21.82 30.18 23.33
C PHE A 203 -22.27 29.95 24.76
N GLU A 204 -21.87 30.87 25.63
CA GLU A 204 -22.33 30.95 27.01
C GLU A 204 -23.70 31.65 27.09
N LYS A 205 -24.62 31.07 27.87
CA LYS A 205 -25.91 31.70 28.18
C LYS A 205 -26.37 31.40 29.59
N ASN A 206 -26.24 32.38 30.48
CA ASN A 206 -26.63 32.29 31.91
C ASN A 206 -25.88 31.19 32.69
N GLY A 207 -24.63 30.91 32.32
CA GLY A 207 -23.81 29.83 32.87
C GLY A 207 -24.05 28.46 32.23
N ASP A 208 -24.89 28.37 31.19
CA ASP A 208 -25.02 27.17 30.36
C ASP A 208 -24.11 27.29 29.13
N LEU A 209 -23.56 26.17 28.65
CA LEU A 209 -22.96 26.08 27.32
C LEU A 209 -24.05 25.65 26.34
N VAL A 210 -24.28 26.42 25.30
CA VAL A 210 -25.18 26.05 24.20
C VAL A 210 -24.33 25.74 22.98
N ILE A 211 -24.47 24.56 22.40
CA ILE A 211 -23.91 24.16 21.11
C ILE A 211 -25.09 23.98 20.17
N SER A 212 -25.26 24.95 19.28
CA SER A 212 -26.34 25.02 18.30
C SER A 212 -25.78 24.67 16.92
N GLY A 213 -26.16 23.51 16.39
CA GLY A 213 -25.62 22.97 15.14
C GLY A 213 -26.63 22.96 14.02
N ALA A 214 -26.19 23.13 12.76
CA ALA A 214 -26.99 22.77 11.60
C ALA A 214 -27.59 21.36 11.77
N VAL A 215 -28.84 21.18 11.33
CA VAL A 215 -29.68 20.00 11.60
C VAL A 215 -29.01 18.66 11.26
N ARG A 216 -28.09 18.64 10.29
CA ARG A 216 -27.45 17.40 9.84
C ARG A 216 -26.21 17.07 10.65
N GLU A 217 -25.21 17.95 10.65
CA GLU A 217 -23.87 17.63 11.18
C GLU A 217 -23.35 18.60 12.23
N GLY A 218 -24.01 19.75 12.40
CA GLY A 218 -23.47 20.86 13.17
C GLY A 218 -23.28 20.57 14.65
N CYS A 219 -24.04 19.64 15.25
CA CYS A 219 -23.86 19.32 16.67
C CYS A 219 -22.59 18.50 16.92
N THR A 220 -22.26 17.52 16.07
CA THR A 220 -20.97 16.82 16.15
C THR A 220 -19.83 17.77 15.88
N ASN A 221 -19.93 18.57 14.80
CA ASN A 221 -18.90 19.56 14.48
C ASN A 221 -18.72 20.56 15.64
N GLY A 222 -19.80 21.11 16.18
CA GLY A 222 -19.73 22.05 17.30
C GLY A 222 -19.15 21.45 18.58
N VAL A 223 -19.40 20.17 18.89
CA VAL A 223 -18.78 19.49 20.04
C VAL A 223 -17.28 19.32 19.81
N TYR A 224 -16.88 18.75 18.67
CA TYR A 224 -15.48 18.47 18.37
C TYR A 224 -14.69 19.77 18.31
N ARG A 225 -15.23 20.78 17.63
CA ARG A 225 -14.60 22.09 17.51
C ARG A 225 -14.58 22.88 18.81
N PHE A 226 -15.57 22.71 19.69
CA PHE A 226 -15.48 23.26 21.05
C PHE A 226 -14.30 22.64 21.82
N LEU A 227 -14.13 21.31 21.73
CA LEU A 227 -13.02 20.62 22.40
C LEU A 227 -11.66 21.01 21.80
N GLU A 228 -11.55 21.11 20.47
CA GLU A 228 -10.32 21.57 19.80
C GLU A 228 -9.99 23.03 20.16
N ASN A 229 -10.95 23.94 20.01
CA ASN A 229 -10.72 25.37 20.16
C ASN A 229 -10.56 25.82 21.62
N GLU A 230 -11.33 25.23 22.54
CA GLU A 230 -11.43 25.72 23.93
C GLU A 230 -10.71 24.80 24.93
N CYS A 231 -10.52 23.52 24.60
CA CYS A 231 -9.78 22.57 25.44
C CYS A 231 -8.37 22.27 24.91
N ASN A 232 -8.03 22.68 23.68
CA ASN A 232 -6.78 22.34 22.99
C ASN A 232 -6.59 20.81 22.87
N TRP A 233 -7.68 20.07 22.65
CA TRP A 233 -7.65 18.62 22.46
C TRP A 233 -7.70 18.29 20.97
N ASN A 234 -6.70 17.56 20.49
CA ASN A 234 -6.49 17.30 19.07
C ASN A 234 -6.74 15.82 18.72
N TRP A 235 -6.75 15.49 17.43
CA TRP A 235 -6.85 14.10 16.95
C TRP A 235 -8.04 13.33 17.54
N LEU A 236 -9.18 14.01 17.68
CA LEU A 236 -10.36 13.46 18.31
C LEU A 236 -10.91 12.30 17.47
N ILE A 237 -10.72 11.08 17.96
CA ILE A 237 -11.21 9.85 17.33
C ILE A 237 -11.85 8.94 18.37
N TYR A 238 -12.73 8.05 17.90
CA TYR A 238 -13.34 7.06 18.76
C TYR A 238 -12.28 6.04 19.22
N GLY A 239 -11.88 6.10 20.50
CA GLY A 239 -10.73 5.39 21.04
C GLY A 239 -9.73 6.36 21.67
N ASN A 240 -8.47 6.31 21.25
CA ASN A 240 -7.38 7.12 21.80
C ASN A 240 -7.32 8.47 21.08
N SER A 241 -7.77 9.54 21.75
CA SER A 241 -7.66 10.94 21.31
C SER A 241 -6.49 11.62 22.02
N ASP A 242 -5.93 12.67 21.43
CA ASP A 242 -4.86 13.46 22.04
C ASP A 242 -5.46 14.56 22.94
N LEU A 243 -5.27 14.39 24.25
CA LEU A 243 -5.86 15.23 25.28
C LEU A 243 -4.76 15.95 26.05
N GLN A 244 -4.58 17.24 25.77
CA GLN A 244 -3.58 18.07 26.44
C GLN A 244 -3.74 18.10 27.97
N GLU A 245 -2.60 18.04 28.67
CA GLU A 245 -2.55 18.01 30.14
C GLU A 245 -2.55 19.40 30.75
N THR A 246 -3.32 19.60 31.83
CA THR A 246 -3.32 20.84 32.60
C THR A 246 -3.86 20.67 34.01
N ASP A 247 -3.20 21.29 34.99
CA ASP A 247 -3.70 21.36 36.37
C ASP A 247 -5.11 21.99 36.43
N HIS A 248 -5.39 22.97 35.56
CA HIS A 248 -6.67 23.68 35.58
C HIS A 248 -7.08 24.18 34.20
N LEU A 249 -7.96 23.44 33.54
CA LEU A 249 -8.64 23.90 32.33
C LEU A 249 -9.78 24.87 32.71
N VAL A 250 -9.72 26.09 32.20
CA VAL A 250 -10.73 27.14 32.45
C VAL A 250 -11.29 27.66 31.15
N ILE A 251 -12.61 27.53 30.99
CA ILE A 251 -13.36 28.16 29.92
C ILE A 251 -14.16 29.32 30.52
N GLU A 252 -13.80 30.53 30.12
CA GLU A 252 -14.31 31.79 30.70
C GLU A 252 -15.70 32.17 30.18
N THR A 253 -16.43 32.96 30.96
CA THR A 253 -17.74 33.51 30.54
C THR A 253 -17.61 34.48 29.35
N GLY A 254 -18.69 34.67 28.59
CA GLY A 254 -18.66 35.52 27.39
C GLY A 254 -18.19 34.81 26.12
N LEU A 255 -18.07 33.48 26.18
CA LEU A 255 -17.74 32.64 25.04
C LEU A 255 -18.80 32.76 23.93
N TYR A 256 -18.34 32.98 22.70
CA TYR A 256 -19.14 32.87 21.48
C TYR A 256 -18.21 32.52 20.33
N LYS A 257 -18.49 31.42 19.64
CA LYS A 257 -17.83 31.06 18.38
C LYS A 257 -18.85 30.52 17.39
N THR A 258 -18.61 30.74 16.11
CA THR A 258 -19.35 30.15 15.02
C THR A 258 -18.39 29.87 13.87
N GLU A 259 -18.53 28.71 13.25
CA GLU A 259 -17.77 28.31 12.07
C GLU A 259 -18.70 27.56 11.12
N VAL A 260 -18.42 27.68 9.83
CA VAL A 260 -19.07 26.96 8.74
C VAL A 260 -17.95 26.31 7.94
N PRO A 261 -18.03 25.01 7.65
CA PRO A 261 -17.01 24.37 6.82
C PRO A 261 -17.02 24.99 5.42
N ALA A 262 -15.84 25.23 4.86
CA ALA A 262 -15.63 25.80 3.53
C ALA A 262 -16.25 24.97 2.40
N PHE A 263 -16.46 23.67 2.64
CA PHE A 263 -17.04 22.74 1.69
C PHE A 263 -18.15 21.93 2.36
N GLU A 264 -19.25 21.68 1.64
CA GLU A 264 -20.35 20.79 2.08
C GLU A 264 -19.85 19.36 2.35
N TRP A 265 -18.88 18.91 1.56
CA TRP A 265 -18.22 17.64 1.77
C TRP A 265 -16.72 17.76 1.58
N HIS A 266 -16.00 17.27 2.57
CA HIS A 266 -14.55 17.19 2.51
C HIS A 266 -14.15 15.81 3.02
N ILE A 267 -13.32 15.11 2.25
CA ILE A 267 -12.68 13.91 2.76
C ILE A 267 -11.22 13.93 2.37
N VAL A 268 -10.42 13.39 3.27
CA VAL A 268 -9.02 13.12 3.05
C VAL A 268 -8.86 11.61 2.97
N SER A 269 -8.48 11.08 1.81
CA SER A 269 -8.37 9.64 1.58
C SER A 269 -7.21 9.05 2.38
N GLN A 270 -7.52 8.09 3.26
CA GLN A 270 -6.54 7.14 3.77
C GLN A 270 -6.75 5.81 3.04
N ASN A 271 -6.29 5.72 1.79
CA ASN A 271 -6.46 4.51 1.00
C ASN A 271 -5.53 3.39 1.55
N ARG A 272 -6.09 2.57 2.45
CA ARG A 272 -5.61 1.28 2.95
C ARG A 272 -4.35 1.30 3.82
N SER A 273 -4.51 0.67 4.98
CA SER A 273 -3.44 0.08 5.79
C SER A 273 -2.67 1.04 6.69
N ASN A 274 -3.36 1.44 7.74
CA ASN A 274 -2.78 1.95 8.98
C ASN A 274 -2.05 0.88 9.83
N HIS A 275 -1.59 -0.20 9.21
CA HIS A 275 -0.70 -1.13 9.88
C HIS A 275 0.70 -0.60 9.73
N LEU A 276 1.24 -0.02 10.82
CA LEU A 276 2.64 -0.02 11.27
C LEU A 276 2.74 0.88 12.52
N PHE A 277 2.11 0.49 13.63
CA PHE A 277 2.39 1.11 14.94
C PHE A 277 2.48 0.02 16.01
N LYS A 278 3.68 -0.10 16.60
CA LYS A 278 3.94 -0.80 17.86
C LYS A 278 4.34 0.23 18.92
N THR A 279 3.40 1.08 19.27
CA THR A 279 3.26 1.75 20.57
C THR A 279 1.77 2.04 20.76
N ASP A 280 1.34 2.69 21.84
CA ASP A 280 -0.02 3.07 22.29
C ASP A 280 -1.08 3.54 21.23
N LYS A 281 -0.71 3.59 19.95
CA LYS A 281 -1.56 3.41 18.77
C LYS A 281 -1.74 1.92 18.40
N THR A 282 -2.19 1.08 19.35
CA THR A 282 -2.50 -0.32 19.05
C THR A 282 -3.67 -0.46 18.05
N ILE A 283 -3.39 -1.10 16.92
CA ILE A 283 -4.36 -1.62 15.94
C ILE A 283 -5.27 -0.54 15.31
N ARG A 284 -4.73 0.22 14.36
CA ARG A 284 -5.58 0.73 13.27
C ARG A 284 -5.82 -0.44 12.28
N GLU A 285 -6.97 -1.13 12.39
CA GLU A 285 -7.38 -2.12 11.40
C GLU A 285 -7.65 -1.47 10.02
N PRO A 286 -7.45 -2.18 8.89
CA PRO A 286 -7.57 -1.68 7.54
C PRO A 286 -8.98 -2.01 7.00
N GLY A 287 -10.01 -1.79 7.80
CA GLY A 287 -11.32 -1.47 7.25
C GLY A 287 -11.43 0.03 7.37
N TYR A 288 -11.87 0.73 6.32
CA TYR A 288 -12.41 2.10 6.39
C TYR A 288 -12.53 2.58 7.83
N LEU A 289 -11.74 3.59 8.23
CA LEU A 289 -11.83 4.28 9.51
C LEU A 289 -13.13 3.88 10.21
N ASN A 290 -13.04 3.13 11.33
CA ASN A 290 -14.20 2.68 12.12
C ASN A 290 -14.97 3.88 12.74
N MET A 291 -15.01 5.00 12.03
CA MET A 291 -16.06 5.98 12.04
C MET A 291 -17.39 5.27 12.08
N THR A 292 -18.07 5.42 13.21
CA THR A 292 -19.46 4.99 13.33
C THR A 292 -20.28 5.68 12.23
N LYS A 293 -21.47 5.15 11.89
CA LYS A 293 -22.40 5.82 10.96
C LYS A 293 -22.61 7.31 11.27
N GLY A 294 -22.44 7.74 12.53
CA GLY A 294 -22.53 9.14 12.95
C GLY A 294 -21.30 10.01 12.63
N GLN A 295 -20.12 9.42 12.39
CA GLN A 295 -18.90 10.11 11.95
C GLN A 295 -18.71 10.08 10.43
N GLN A 296 -19.37 9.15 9.74
CA GLN A 296 -19.46 9.22 8.29
C GLN A 296 -20.39 10.37 7.95
N SER A 297 -19.80 11.53 7.67
CA SER A 297 -20.49 12.71 7.17
C SER A 297 -21.55 12.26 6.15
N TYR A 298 -22.75 12.80 6.31
CA TYR A 298 -23.95 12.55 5.54
C TYR A 298 -24.08 13.36 4.22
N PRO A 299 -23.07 14.05 3.65
CA PRO A 299 -23.28 14.78 2.41
C PRO A 299 -23.09 13.85 1.19
N ILE A 300 -23.43 14.41 0.03
CA ILE A 300 -23.29 13.74 -1.26
C ILE A 300 -21.81 13.61 -1.56
N LYS A 301 -21.34 12.36 -1.66
CA LYS A 301 -19.93 12.06 -1.93
C LYS A 301 -19.62 12.27 -3.40
N HIS A 302 -18.35 12.48 -3.75
CA HIS A 302 -17.85 12.40 -5.12
C HIS A 302 -18.33 11.13 -5.88
N ALA A 303 -18.29 11.21 -7.22
CA ALA A 303 -18.48 10.08 -8.13
C ALA A 303 -17.40 9.01 -7.95
N ASN A 304 -17.74 7.73 -8.06
CA ASN A 304 -16.82 6.60 -7.90
C ASN A 304 -17.27 5.38 -8.73
N HIS A 305 -17.27 5.55 -10.05
CA HIS A 305 -17.52 4.50 -11.06
C HIS A 305 -18.84 3.75 -10.85
N GLY A 306 -19.93 4.45 -10.54
CA GLY A 306 -21.23 3.87 -10.21
C GLY A 306 -21.82 2.97 -11.30
N LEU A 307 -21.65 3.31 -12.59
CA LEU A 307 -22.11 2.47 -13.70
C LEU A 307 -21.48 1.08 -13.65
N THR A 308 -20.20 1.04 -13.32
CA THR A 308 -19.40 -0.17 -13.21
C THR A 308 -19.75 -0.95 -11.96
N SER A 309 -19.70 -0.30 -10.79
CA SER A 309 -19.83 -0.95 -9.50
C SER A 309 -21.26 -1.45 -9.23
N LYS A 310 -22.26 -0.71 -9.71
CA LYS A 310 -23.69 -1.02 -9.50
C LYS A 310 -24.36 -1.67 -10.71
N LYS A 311 -23.71 -1.65 -11.87
CA LYS A 311 -24.22 -2.25 -13.12
C LYS A 311 -25.55 -1.62 -13.58
N TRP A 312 -25.72 -0.31 -13.40
CA TRP A 312 -26.99 0.36 -13.72
C TRP A 312 -27.41 0.18 -15.17
N ALA A 313 -26.49 0.25 -16.13
CA ALA A 313 -26.78 0.03 -17.55
C ALA A 313 -26.78 -1.48 -17.96
N GLY A 314 -26.83 -2.41 -17.00
CA GLY A 314 -26.72 -3.85 -17.22
C GLY A 314 -25.28 -4.39 -17.19
N TRP A 315 -25.09 -5.66 -17.59
CA TRP A 315 -23.74 -6.24 -17.71
C TRP A 315 -23.05 -5.73 -18.96
N ILE A 316 -22.06 -4.86 -18.78
CA ILE A 316 -21.17 -4.36 -19.83
C ILE A 316 -19.88 -5.21 -19.80
N PRO A 317 -19.48 -5.86 -20.91
CA PRO A 317 -18.17 -6.51 -20.97
C PRO A 317 -17.07 -5.45 -20.87
N ASN A 318 -16.07 -5.64 -20.00
CA ASN A 318 -14.89 -4.77 -19.75
C ASN A 318 -15.08 -3.56 -18.83
N ASN A 319 -15.62 -3.82 -17.65
CA ASN A 319 -16.13 -2.80 -16.74
C ASN A 319 -15.10 -1.85 -16.07
N HIS A 320 -13.80 -1.94 -16.34
CA HIS A 320 -12.80 -1.00 -15.80
C HIS A 320 -11.93 -0.35 -16.88
N SER A 321 -12.16 -0.62 -18.18
CA SER A 321 -11.29 -0.12 -19.25
C SER A 321 -12.01 0.29 -20.54
N GLY A 322 -13.34 0.16 -20.63
CA GLY A 322 -14.13 0.62 -21.79
C GLY A 322 -15.30 1.52 -21.39
N GLN A 323 -15.58 2.54 -22.22
CA GLN A 323 -16.69 3.48 -22.04
C GLN A 323 -17.99 3.02 -22.72
N LEU A 324 -19.14 3.46 -22.19
CA LEU A 324 -20.46 3.22 -22.76
C LEU A 324 -20.63 3.84 -24.17
N CYS A 325 -21.50 3.23 -24.97
CA CYS A 325 -22.02 3.88 -26.18
C CYS A 325 -23.13 4.86 -25.78
N TYR A 326 -22.80 6.13 -25.62
CA TYR A 326 -23.74 7.18 -25.22
C TYR A 326 -24.77 7.54 -26.29
N SER A 327 -24.64 7.07 -27.54
CA SER A 327 -25.59 7.37 -28.61
C SER A 327 -26.81 6.42 -28.68
N THR A 328 -26.98 5.51 -27.71
CA THR A 328 -28.05 4.50 -27.73
C THR A 328 -28.97 4.67 -26.54
N GLU A 329 -30.15 5.27 -26.77
CA GLU A 329 -31.17 5.55 -25.74
C GLU A 329 -31.67 4.30 -25.01
N ALA A 330 -31.58 3.11 -25.62
CA ALA A 330 -31.97 1.86 -24.96
C ALA A 330 -31.19 1.60 -23.66
N PHE A 331 -29.95 2.08 -23.54
CA PHE A 331 -29.19 1.99 -22.29
C PHE A 331 -29.69 2.96 -21.23
N TYR A 332 -30.26 4.09 -21.64
CA TYR A 332 -30.75 5.11 -20.73
C TYR A 332 -31.97 4.57 -19.98
N ASP A 333 -32.93 4.01 -20.72
CA ASP A 333 -34.14 3.41 -20.17
C ASP A 333 -33.84 2.25 -19.22
N VAL A 334 -32.88 1.38 -19.57
CA VAL A 334 -32.45 0.27 -18.71
C VAL A 334 -31.81 0.80 -17.42
N THR A 335 -31.02 1.86 -17.52
CA THR A 335 -30.39 2.51 -16.34
C THR A 335 -31.46 3.07 -15.40
N VAL A 336 -32.42 3.83 -15.94
CA VAL A 336 -33.54 4.38 -15.18
C VAL A 336 -34.33 3.26 -14.47
N ALA A 337 -34.70 2.20 -15.20
CA ALA A 337 -35.47 1.10 -14.63
C ALA A 337 -34.73 0.39 -13.47
N ASN A 338 -33.42 0.17 -13.62
CA ASN A 338 -32.62 -0.48 -12.59
C ASN A 338 -32.44 0.42 -11.35
N ILE A 339 -32.28 1.73 -11.53
CA ILE A 339 -32.20 2.69 -10.42
C ILE A 339 -33.53 2.74 -9.67
N LEU A 340 -34.66 2.88 -10.37
CA LEU A 340 -35.99 2.89 -9.75
C LEU A 340 -36.26 1.60 -8.96
N THR A 341 -35.91 0.43 -9.53
CA THR A 341 -36.00 -0.86 -8.83
C THR A 341 -35.17 -0.86 -7.54
N TYR A 342 -33.94 -0.34 -7.59
CA TYR A 342 -33.08 -0.23 -6.40
C TYR A 342 -33.69 0.68 -5.33
N LEU A 343 -34.26 1.82 -5.74
CA LEU A 343 -34.91 2.77 -4.83
C LEU A 343 -36.11 2.14 -4.13
N GLU A 344 -36.99 1.46 -4.87
CA GLU A 344 -38.13 0.71 -4.30
C GLU A 344 -37.66 -0.31 -3.25
N GLU A 345 -36.54 -1.02 -3.51
CA GLU A 345 -35.95 -1.97 -2.57
C GLU A 345 -35.38 -1.31 -1.31
N GLN A 346 -34.85 -0.09 -1.41
CA GLN A 346 -34.34 0.63 -0.23
C GLN A 346 -35.48 1.25 0.58
N GLU A 347 -36.50 1.80 -0.08
CA GLU A 347 -37.72 2.29 0.60
C GLU A 347 -38.38 1.14 1.38
N ALA A 348 -38.40 -0.07 0.83
CA ALA A 348 -38.87 -1.26 1.53
C ALA A 348 -38.04 -1.63 2.79
N LYS A 349 -36.80 -1.13 2.91
CA LYS A 349 -35.93 -1.27 4.09
C LYS A 349 -36.06 -0.10 5.07
N GLY A 350 -36.89 0.90 4.76
CA GLY A 350 -37.13 2.07 5.60
C GLY A 350 -36.24 3.27 5.26
N GLU A 351 -35.50 3.23 4.14
CA GLU A 351 -34.82 4.41 3.62
C GLU A 351 -35.83 5.38 2.97
N ILE A 352 -35.50 6.66 2.92
CA ILE A 352 -36.37 7.73 2.41
C ILE A 352 -35.64 8.44 1.27
N VAL A 353 -36.21 8.41 0.06
CA VAL A 353 -35.67 9.11 -1.10
C VAL A 353 -35.69 10.62 -0.89
N GLY A 354 -34.62 11.31 -1.28
CA GLY A 354 -34.40 12.74 -1.02
C GLY A 354 -33.96 13.07 0.41
N GLU A 355 -34.09 12.12 1.34
CA GLU A 355 -33.70 12.31 2.75
C GLU A 355 -32.55 11.41 3.18
N THR A 356 -32.68 10.08 3.17
CA THR A 356 -31.57 9.17 3.51
C THR A 356 -30.81 8.69 2.27
N ILE A 357 -31.46 8.69 1.10
CA ILE A 357 -30.84 8.48 -0.21
C ILE A 357 -30.89 9.81 -0.96
N ARG A 358 -29.73 10.43 -1.15
CA ARG A 358 -29.62 11.79 -1.71
C ARG A 358 -28.89 11.85 -3.04
N ASP A 359 -28.17 10.79 -3.39
CA ASP A 359 -27.45 10.70 -4.64
C ASP A 359 -27.47 9.29 -5.24
N ILE A 360 -27.34 9.25 -6.56
CA ILE A 360 -27.09 8.04 -7.33
C ILE A 360 -25.81 8.24 -8.14
N ASP A 361 -24.84 7.37 -7.90
CA ASP A 361 -23.62 7.35 -8.69
C ASP A 361 -23.87 6.66 -10.04
N ILE A 362 -23.77 7.44 -11.12
CA ILE A 362 -23.85 6.97 -12.51
C ILE A 362 -22.56 7.27 -13.27
N ALA A 363 -21.45 7.39 -12.55
CA ALA A 363 -20.20 7.79 -13.14
C ALA A 363 -19.54 6.67 -13.94
N GLN A 364 -18.77 7.08 -14.93
CA GLN A 364 -18.05 6.27 -15.90
C GLN A 364 -16.90 5.48 -15.24
N GLY A 365 -16.42 4.42 -15.88
CA GLY A 365 -15.23 3.67 -15.44
C GLY A 365 -13.90 4.34 -15.81
N ASP A 366 -12.77 3.84 -15.26
CA ASP A 366 -11.40 4.31 -15.51
C ASP A 366 -10.92 4.07 -16.94
N SER A 367 -11.38 4.89 -17.88
CA SER A 367 -10.99 4.75 -19.29
C SER A 367 -11.07 6.06 -20.06
N GLY A 368 -9.96 6.45 -20.69
CA GLY A 368 -9.95 7.50 -21.72
C GLY A 368 -10.47 7.05 -23.09
N THR A 369 -10.82 5.76 -23.26
CA THR A 369 -11.23 5.21 -24.56
C THR A 369 -12.75 5.27 -24.72
N TYR A 370 -13.25 6.44 -25.10
CA TYR A 370 -14.67 6.67 -25.38
C TYR A 370 -15.15 5.91 -26.64
N CYS A 371 -16.44 5.57 -26.69
CA CYS A 371 -17.02 4.86 -27.84
C CYS A 371 -16.86 5.67 -29.13
N GLN A 372 -16.20 5.07 -30.13
CA GLN A 372 -15.89 5.73 -31.41
C GLN A 372 -16.90 5.40 -32.53
N CYS A 373 -18.11 4.97 -32.20
CA CYS A 373 -19.12 4.76 -33.23
C CYS A 373 -19.51 6.10 -33.89
N GLU A 374 -19.94 6.06 -35.16
CA GLU A 374 -20.24 7.26 -35.96
C GLU A 374 -21.12 8.28 -35.21
N ARG A 375 -22.17 7.82 -34.52
CA ARG A 375 -23.09 8.68 -33.78
C ARG A 375 -22.46 9.29 -32.52
N CYS A 376 -21.63 8.54 -31.79
CA CYS A 376 -20.89 9.08 -30.66
C CYS A 376 -19.89 10.14 -31.12
N MET A 377 -19.20 9.89 -32.25
CA MET A 377 -18.25 10.85 -32.82
C MET A 377 -18.95 12.11 -33.33
N GLU A 378 -20.12 11.98 -33.98
CA GLU A 378 -20.96 13.13 -34.38
C GLU A 378 -21.38 13.96 -33.17
N MET A 379 -21.85 13.30 -32.11
CA MET A 379 -22.28 13.95 -30.87
C MET A 379 -21.10 14.65 -30.17
N MET A 380 -19.94 14.01 -30.04
CA MET A 380 -18.76 14.63 -29.43
C MET A 380 -18.26 15.82 -30.25
N ALA A 381 -18.35 15.76 -31.59
CA ALA A 381 -18.00 16.88 -32.46
C ALA A 381 -19.00 18.05 -32.34
N GLU A 382 -20.30 17.77 -32.18
CA GLU A 382 -21.34 18.78 -31.91
C GLU A 382 -21.08 19.48 -30.57
N GLU A 383 -20.78 18.69 -29.54
CA GLU A 383 -20.55 19.13 -28.17
C GLU A 383 -19.19 19.77 -27.96
N LYS A 384 -18.24 19.56 -28.89
CA LYS A 384 -16.83 19.93 -28.76
C LYS A 384 -16.19 19.42 -27.46
N SER A 385 -16.71 18.32 -26.91
CA SER A 385 -16.25 17.71 -25.67
C SER A 385 -16.56 16.23 -25.70
N LEU A 386 -15.65 15.42 -25.15
CA LEU A 386 -15.87 13.98 -24.94
C LEU A 386 -16.99 13.71 -23.92
N LEU A 387 -17.29 14.67 -23.04
CA LEU A 387 -18.32 14.55 -22.00
C LEU A 387 -19.73 14.87 -22.48
N GLY A 388 -19.91 15.43 -23.67
CA GLY A 388 -21.24 15.81 -24.14
C GLY A 388 -22.24 14.65 -24.15
N GLY A 389 -21.78 13.44 -24.50
CA GLY A 389 -22.60 12.23 -24.41
C GLY A 389 -22.92 11.79 -22.97
N VAL A 390 -21.99 11.99 -22.05
CA VAL A 390 -22.16 11.69 -20.62
C VAL A 390 -23.21 12.62 -20.03
N ILE A 391 -23.13 13.92 -20.31
CA ILE A 391 -24.05 14.91 -19.76
C ILE A 391 -25.46 14.74 -20.34
N ARG A 392 -25.60 14.45 -21.64
CA ARG A 392 -26.90 14.08 -22.23
C ARG A 392 -27.54 12.87 -21.53
N PHE A 393 -26.74 11.84 -21.26
CA PHE A 393 -27.17 10.66 -20.51
C PHE A 393 -27.59 10.99 -19.08
N ALA A 394 -26.75 11.74 -18.35
CA ALA A 394 -26.98 12.09 -16.97
C ALA A 394 -28.24 12.96 -16.81
N ASN A 395 -28.46 13.92 -17.71
CA ASN A 395 -29.67 14.74 -17.72
C ASN A 395 -30.92 13.89 -17.92
N TYR A 396 -30.90 12.98 -18.90
CA TYR A 396 -32.04 12.08 -19.15
C TYR A 396 -32.35 11.18 -17.94
N VAL A 397 -31.32 10.55 -17.37
CA VAL A 397 -31.50 9.62 -16.23
C VAL A 397 -32.01 10.37 -15.01
N SER A 398 -31.39 11.51 -14.69
CA SER A 398 -31.79 12.33 -13.53
C SER A 398 -33.22 12.85 -13.66
N GLU A 399 -33.59 13.41 -14.82
CA GLU A 399 -34.96 13.87 -15.09
C GLU A 399 -35.97 12.74 -14.99
N SER A 400 -35.66 11.58 -15.56
CA SER A 400 -36.58 10.43 -15.59
C SER A 400 -36.79 9.83 -14.20
N VAL A 401 -35.73 9.72 -13.39
CA VAL A 401 -35.85 9.18 -12.03
C VAL A 401 -36.49 10.19 -11.09
N ASN A 402 -36.06 11.45 -11.10
CA ASN A 402 -36.62 12.48 -10.21
C ASN A 402 -38.09 12.83 -10.55
N ALA A 403 -38.54 12.61 -11.79
CA ALA A 403 -39.95 12.74 -12.15
C ALA A 403 -40.88 11.81 -11.34
N GLU A 404 -40.38 10.66 -10.87
CA GLU A 404 -41.12 9.72 -10.02
C GLU A 404 -41.12 10.14 -8.53
N TYR A 405 -40.26 11.09 -8.14
CA TYR A 405 -40.06 11.55 -6.76
C TYR A 405 -40.17 13.08 -6.60
N PRO A 406 -41.29 13.72 -6.98
CA PRO A 406 -41.43 15.18 -6.91
C PRO A 406 -41.37 15.70 -5.46
N GLY A 407 -40.51 16.69 -5.21
CA GLY A 407 -40.23 17.27 -3.89
C GLY A 407 -39.24 16.46 -3.03
N HIS A 408 -38.68 15.38 -3.58
CA HIS A 408 -37.72 14.48 -2.95
C HIS A 408 -36.56 14.16 -3.91
N GLU A 409 -36.17 15.14 -4.73
CA GLU A 409 -35.20 14.98 -5.81
C GLU A 409 -33.79 14.64 -5.29
N MET A 410 -33.05 13.84 -6.06
CA MET A 410 -31.68 13.41 -5.76
C MET A 410 -30.67 13.94 -6.79
N LEU A 411 -29.40 13.99 -6.43
CA LEU A 411 -28.30 14.26 -7.36
C LEU A 411 -27.80 13.00 -8.07
N PHE A 412 -27.31 13.15 -9.29
CA PHE A 412 -26.77 12.08 -10.13
C PHE A 412 -25.33 12.40 -10.49
N LYS A 413 -24.42 11.52 -10.09
CA LYS A 413 -22.98 11.84 -10.09
C LYS A 413 -22.30 11.32 -11.34
N VAL A 414 -21.45 12.16 -11.94
CA VAL A 414 -20.61 11.85 -13.10
C VAL A 414 -19.19 12.37 -12.92
N PHE A 415 -18.25 11.88 -13.74
CA PHE A 415 -16.89 12.41 -13.79
C PHE A 415 -16.68 13.39 -14.94
N ALA A 416 -15.84 14.39 -14.68
CA ALA A 416 -14.97 15.00 -15.68
C ALA A 416 -13.52 14.53 -15.39
N TYR A 417 -12.99 13.63 -16.23
CA TYR A 417 -11.82 12.80 -15.89
C TYR A 417 -11.12 12.24 -17.14
N TYR A 418 -9.80 11.98 -17.05
CA TYR A 418 -8.98 11.22 -18.03
C TYR A 418 -8.97 11.83 -19.45
N GLY A 419 -8.54 13.09 -19.55
CA GLY A 419 -8.47 13.84 -20.82
C GLY A 419 -9.83 14.32 -21.36
N ALA A 420 -10.91 14.11 -20.60
CA ALA A 420 -12.24 14.63 -20.90
C ALA A 420 -12.64 15.62 -19.80
N LEU A 421 -12.04 16.80 -19.80
CA LEU A 421 -12.18 17.81 -18.72
C LEU A 421 -12.99 19.04 -19.14
N GLU A 422 -13.14 19.29 -20.44
CA GLU A 422 -13.86 20.45 -20.97
C GLU A 422 -15.38 20.34 -20.80
N VAL A 423 -16.01 21.45 -20.41
CA VAL A 423 -17.46 21.62 -20.41
C VAL A 423 -18.02 21.45 -21.83
N PRO A 424 -19.07 20.62 -22.03
CA PRO A 424 -19.71 20.52 -23.34
C PRO A 424 -20.31 21.85 -23.81
N ALA A 425 -20.08 22.20 -25.08
CA ALA A 425 -20.47 23.50 -25.64
C ALA A 425 -21.98 23.64 -25.90
N VAL A 426 -22.74 22.54 -25.93
CA VAL A 426 -24.17 22.55 -26.27
C VAL A 426 -25.03 22.07 -25.10
N THR A 427 -24.74 20.89 -24.56
CA THR A 427 -25.55 20.31 -23.47
C THR A 427 -24.88 20.51 -22.12
N LEU A 428 -25.44 21.41 -21.31
CA LEU A 428 -25.01 21.65 -19.94
C LEU A 428 -25.69 20.69 -18.95
N PRO A 429 -25.06 20.36 -17.81
CA PRO A 429 -25.69 19.58 -16.76
C PRO A 429 -26.95 20.29 -16.23
N ASN A 430 -28.01 19.53 -15.96
CA ASN A 430 -29.18 20.06 -15.26
C ASN A 430 -28.92 20.16 -13.75
N GLU A 431 -29.87 20.75 -13.00
CA GLU A 431 -29.74 21.01 -11.56
C GLU A 431 -29.60 19.75 -10.69
N TRP A 432 -29.87 18.57 -11.24
CA TRP A 432 -29.75 17.29 -10.56
C TRP A 432 -28.48 16.52 -10.94
N VAL A 433 -27.62 17.05 -11.81
CA VAL A 433 -26.35 16.40 -12.15
C VAL A 433 -25.23 17.01 -11.32
N SER A 434 -24.51 16.16 -10.60
CA SER A 434 -23.30 16.52 -9.87
C SER A 434 -22.07 16.04 -10.64
N VAL A 435 -21.10 16.94 -10.83
CA VAL A 435 -19.87 16.67 -11.57
C VAL A 435 -18.71 16.58 -10.59
N SER A 436 -18.04 15.44 -10.56
CA SER A 436 -16.74 15.30 -9.92
C SER A 436 -15.64 15.59 -10.94
N TYR A 437 -15.11 16.81 -10.89
CA TYR A 437 -13.96 17.27 -11.65
C TYR A 437 -12.69 16.65 -11.08
N ALA A 438 -11.99 15.88 -11.88
CA ALA A 438 -10.83 15.11 -11.47
C ALA A 438 -9.64 15.54 -12.34
N PRO A 439 -8.85 16.56 -11.92
CA PRO A 439 -7.72 17.12 -12.65
C PRO A 439 -6.51 16.17 -12.71
N ASN A 440 -6.73 14.93 -13.14
CA ASN A 440 -5.67 13.94 -13.23
C ASN A 440 -4.72 14.30 -14.38
N GLY A 441 -3.54 14.83 -14.03
CA GLY A 441 -2.59 15.36 -15.00
C GLY A 441 -2.31 16.86 -14.85
N SER A 442 -3.01 17.57 -13.96
CA SER A 442 -2.70 18.96 -13.65
C SER A 442 -1.27 19.11 -13.12
N CYS A 443 -0.74 20.32 -13.25
CA CYS A 443 0.50 20.69 -12.58
C CYS A 443 0.37 20.45 -11.08
N ALA A 444 1.42 19.93 -10.46
CA ALA A 444 1.55 19.73 -9.02
C ALA A 444 2.72 20.54 -8.41
N ASN A 445 3.25 21.50 -9.18
CA ASN A 445 4.27 22.46 -8.73
C ASN A 445 3.73 23.90 -8.64
N HIS A 446 2.67 24.21 -9.40
CA HIS A 446 2.12 25.55 -9.50
C HIS A 446 0.65 25.56 -9.10
N HIS A 447 0.20 26.72 -8.64
CA HIS A 447 -1.18 26.95 -8.21
C HIS A 447 -2.16 26.61 -9.33
N MET A 448 -3.30 26.03 -8.94
CA MET A 448 -4.38 25.66 -9.84
C MET A 448 -4.96 26.86 -10.60
N ASP A 449 -4.85 28.08 -10.06
CA ASP A 449 -5.30 29.30 -10.73
C ASP A 449 -4.52 29.65 -12.02
N GLY A 450 -3.41 28.96 -12.29
CA GLY A 450 -2.59 29.13 -13.48
C GLY A 450 -1.80 30.43 -13.55
N LEU A 451 -1.81 31.29 -12.52
CA LEU A 451 -1.12 32.59 -12.54
C LEU A 451 0.40 32.47 -12.54
N GLN A 452 0.93 31.35 -12.04
CA GLN A 452 2.36 31.08 -11.91
C GLN A 452 2.88 30.06 -12.92
N CYS A 453 2.01 29.51 -13.76
CA CYS A 453 2.34 28.44 -14.70
C CYS A 453 2.75 29.02 -16.06
N ASP A 454 3.85 28.52 -16.65
CA ASP A 454 4.24 28.86 -18.02
C ASP A 454 3.36 28.09 -19.03
N PRO A 455 2.52 28.77 -19.83
CA PRO A 455 1.62 28.12 -20.78
C PRO A 455 2.35 27.34 -21.89
N ASP A 456 3.65 27.58 -22.11
CA ASP A 456 4.45 26.86 -23.10
C ASP A 456 5.07 25.56 -22.54
N THR A 457 4.82 25.21 -21.28
CA THR A 457 5.32 23.97 -20.64
C THR A 457 4.27 22.85 -20.62
N ASN A 458 4.57 21.73 -21.28
CA ASN A 458 3.68 20.57 -21.38
C ASN A 458 3.79 19.65 -20.16
N THR A 459 2.66 19.11 -19.70
CA THR A 459 2.61 17.98 -18.77
C THR A 459 2.58 16.64 -19.53
N PHE A 460 2.58 15.52 -18.80
CA PHE A 460 2.61 14.12 -19.29
C PHE A 460 1.55 13.74 -20.35
N LEU A 461 0.53 14.57 -20.59
CA LEU A 461 -0.50 14.34 -21.62
C LEU A 461 -0.35 15.22 -22.87
N ASP A 462 0.77 15.93 -23.05
CA ASP A 462 0.93 16.96 -24.11
C ASP A 462 -0.08 18.13 -24.01
N GLU A 463 -0.74 18.28 -22.86
CA GLU A 463 -1.60 19.41 -22.51
C GLU A 463 -0.82 20.37 -21.59
N SER A 464 -0.99 21.68 -21.79
CA SER A 464 -0.41 22.69 -20.90
C SER A 464 -1.08 22.60 -19.53
N GLY A 465 -0.29 22.40 -18.46
CA GLY A 465 -0.81 22.22 -17.11
C GLY A 465 -1.66 23.39 -16.60
N CYS A 466 -1.57 24.55 -17.24
CA CYS A 466 -2.22 25.80 -16.82
C CYS A 466 -3.71 25.91 -17.22
N GLU A 467 -4.27 25.01 -18.04
CA GLU A 467 -5.68 25.10 -18.47
C GLU A 467 -6.66 24.42 -17.48
N PHE A 468 -6.17 23.57 -16.59
CA PHE A 468 -7.00 22.77 -15.67
C PHE A 468 -7.84 23.65 -14.72
N GLY A 469 -7.23 24.69 -14.14
CA GLY A 469 -7.98 25.63 -13.29
C GLY A 469 -9.06 26.41 -14.02
N GLN A 470 -8.85 26.71 -15.31
CA GLN A 470 -9.87 27.34 -16.13
C GLN A 470 -11.01 26.37 -16.43
N PHE A 471 -10.72 25.09 -16.71
CA PHE A 471 -11.75 24.08 -16.88
C PHE A 471 -12.61 23.92 -15.62
N LEU A 472 -12.00 23.93 -14.43
CA LEU A 472 -12.75 23.93 -13.17
C LEU A 472 -13.64 25.17 -13.06
N ALA A 473 -13.11 26.36 -13.34
CA ALA A 473 -13.89 27.60 -13.32
C ALA A 473 -15.07 27.55 -14.31
N ASP A 474 -14.87 26.97 -15.49
CA ASP A 474 -15.92 26.79 -16.49
C ASP A 474 -17.01 25.83 -16.00
N TRP A 475 -16.65 24.74 -15.31
CA TRP A 475 -17.62 23.83 -14.69
C TRP A 475 -18.44 24.52 -13.59
N CYS A 476 -17.78 25.23 -12.69
CA CYS A 476 -18.45 26.01 -11.64
C CYS A 476 -19.35 27.12 -12.22
N ALA A 477 -18.99 27.70 -13.37
CA ALA A 477 -19.83 28.70 -14.04
C ALA A 477 -21.15 28.14 -14.63
N VAL A 478 -21.22 26.82 -14.88
CA VAL A 478 -22.41 26.17 -15.45
C VAL A 478 -23.14 25.23 -14.50
N SER A 479 -22.56 24.93 -13.34
CA SER A 479 -23.15 24.02 -12.35
C SER A 479 -22.73 24.37 -10.92
N ASP A 480 -23.73 24.58 -10.07
CA ASP A 480 -23.57 24.72 -8.62
C ASP A 480 -23.25 23.37 -7.94
N ASN A 481 -23.26 22.23 -8.65
CA ASN A 481 -23.03 20.89 -8.09
C ASN A 481 -21.68 20.30 -8.49
N THR A 482 -20.63 21.12 -8.49
CA THR A 482 -19.27 20.75 -8.87
C THR A 482 -18.44 20.36 -7.64
N TYR A 483 -17.81 19.19 -7.71
CA TYR A 483 -16.93 18.61 -6.68
C TYR A 483 -15.55 18.38 -7.30
N VAL A 484 -14.50 18.42 -6.51
CA VAL A 484 -13.13 18.20 -6.98
C VAL A 484 -12.55 16.92 -6.39
N TRP A 485 -12.02 16.05 -7.25
CA TRP A 485 -11.13 14.96 -6.85
C TRP A 485 -9.69 15.45 -6.94
N TYR A 486 -9.18 15.97 -5.84
CA TYR A 486 -7.89 16.62 -5.76
C TYR A 486 -6.76 15.60 -5.55
N TYR A 487 -5.92 15.41 -6.55
CA TYR A 487 -4.86 14.38 -6.54
C TYR A 487 -3.55 14.91 -5.96
N HIS A 488 -3.04 14.24 -4.94
CA HIS A 488 -1.68 14.44 -4.39
C HIS A 488 -1.03 13.09 -4.10
N ILE A 489 -0.71 12.38 -5.17
CA ILE A 489 -0.12 11.04 -5.11
C ILE A 489 1.40 11.21 -5.22
N GLY A 490 2.08 11.26 -4.08
CA GLY A 490 3.50 11.61 -3.96
C GLY A 490 4.27 10.54 -3.19
N ASP A 491 4.19 9.30 -3.68
CA ASP A 491 4.69 8.10 -3.01
C ASP A 491 5.89 7.50 -3.76
N SER A 492 6.89 8.32 -4.10
CA SER A 492 8.14 7.85 -4.73
C SER A 492 9.35 8.49 -4.04
N PHE A 493 10.57 8.04 -4.38
CA PHE A 493 11.81 8.70 -3.91
C PHE A 493 11.95 10.15 -4.41
N ASN A 494 11.18 10.53 -5.43
CA ASN A 494 11.06 11.91 -5.90
C ASN A 494 9.91 12.61 -5.15
N TYR A 495 10.07 12.77 -3.84
CA TYR A 495 9.08 13.48 -3.02
C TYR A 495 9.02 14.96 -3.41
N TYR A 496 7.84 15.44 -3.77
CA TYR A 496 7.57 16.86 -4.01
C TYR A 496 6.63 17.41 -2.94
N SER A 497 6.92 18.63 -2.51
CA SER A 497 6.11 19.30 -1.48
C SER A 497 4.97 20.06 -2.13
N VAL A 498 3.81 20.11 -1.48
CA VAL A 498 2.61 20.83 -1.98
C VAL A 498 1.96 21.67 -0.88
N TRP A 499 2.65 21.88 0.23
CA TRP A 499 2.07 22.49 1.43
C TRP A 499 1.57 23.91 1.17
N ASP A 500 2.25 24.66 0.32
CA ASP A 500 1.82 25.98 -0.15
C ASP A 500 0.69 25.89 -1.18
N LEU A 501 0.74 24.94 -2.12
CA LEU A 501 -0.31 24.71 -3.11
C LEU A 501 -1.66 24.42 -2.45
N ILE A 502 -1.68 23.63 -1.36
CA ILE A 502 -2.90 23.35 -0.60
C ILE A 502 -3.61 24.64 -0.18
N TYR A 503 -2.86 25.67 0.26
CA TYR A 503 -3.43 26.96 0.65
C TYR A 503 -4.11 27.66 -0.52
N TYR A 504 -3.40 27.81 -1.64
CA TYR A 504 -3.91 28.55 -2.79
C TYR A 504 -5.03 27.82 -3.52
N ASP A 505 -4.89 26.50 -3.69
CA ASP A 505 -5.84 25.69 -4.43
C ASP A 505 -7.15 25.55 -3.66
N TYR A 506 -7.12 25.41 -2.34
CA TYR A 506 -8.34 25.38 -1.53
C TYR A 506 -9.10 26.70 -1.60
N LYS A 507 -8.40 27.83 -1.49
CA LYS A 507 -9.03 29.16 -1.61
C LYS A 507 -9.60 29.36 -3.00
N TYR A 508 -8.88 28.96 -4.04
CA TYR A 508 -9.37 29.04 -5.42
C TYR A 508 -10.62 28.17 -5.63
N MET A 509 -10.63 26.92 -5.16
CA MET A 509 -11.80 26.04 -5.22
C MET A 509 -13.00 26.63 -4.47
N HIS A 510 -12.77 27.16 -3.27
CA HIS A 510 -13.80 27.82 -2.47
C HIS A 510 -14.37 29.07 -3.18
N ASP A 511 -13.52 29.93 -3.72
CA ASP A 511 -13.92 31.16 -4.42
C ASP A 511 -14.72 30.87 -5.71
N LEU A 512 -14.45 29.73 -6.35
CA LEU A 512 -15.24 29.24 -7.49
C LEU A 512 -16.59 28.62 -7.08
N GLY A 513 -16.84 28.37 -5.80
CA GLY A 513 -18.05 27.72 -5.32
C GLY A 513 -18.06 26.20 -5.49
N VAL A 514 -16.88 25.56 -5.45
CA VAL A 514 -16.80 24.09 -5.38
C VAL A 514 -17.53 23.61 -4.12
N LYS A 515 -18.45 22.65 -4.27
CA LYS A 515 -19.25 22.13 -3.16
C LYS A 515 -18.51 21.13 -2.28
N GLY A 516 -17.57 20.38 -2.85
CA GLY A 516 -16.86 19.38 -2.07
C GLY A 516 -15.53 18.97 -2.66
N VAL A 517 -14.61 18.59 -1.79
CA VAL A 517 -13.23 18.24 -2.14
C VAL A 517 -12.91 16.85 -1.61
N TYR A 518 -12.46 15.98 -2.50
CA TYR A 518 -11.79 14.74 -2.17
C TYR A 518 -10.28 14.93 -2.26
N PHE A 519 -9.61 15.11 -1.13
CA PHE A 519 -8.15 15.11 -1.08
C PHE A 519 -7.65 13.66 -1.18
N TYR A 520 -7.15 13.26 -2.34
CA TYR A 520 -6.68 11.92 -2.62
C TYR A 520 -5.17 11.80 -2.53
N ASN A 521 -4.69 11.12 -1.51
CA ASN A 521 -3.31 10.67 -1.38
C ASN A 521 -3.22 9.26 -0.76
N TYR A 522 -2.03 8.66 -0.74
CA TYR A 522 -1.77 7.41 -0.05
C TYR A 522 -1.14 7.69 1.33
N ALA A 523 -1.70 7.10 2.39
CA ALA A 523 -1.24 7.32 3.76
C ALA A 523 0.09 6.60 4.12
N ARG A 524 0.73 5.95 3.14
CA ARG A 524 1.98 5.17 3.28
C ARG A 524 3.19 5.84 2.62
N GLY A 525 3.07 7.11 2.23
CA GLY A 525 4.13 7.87 1.56
C GLY A 525 5.34 8.20 2.42
N MET A 526 6.20 9.07 1.90
CA MET A 526 7.53 9.37 2.44
C MET A 526 7.52 10.27 3.71
N GLY A 527 6.53 10.18 4.59
CA GLY A 527 6.56 10.84 5.91
C GLY A 527 5.78 12.17 6.06
N LEU A 528 5.58 12.97 5.01
CA LEU A 528 4.90 14.28 5.13
C LEU A 528 3.38 14.29 4.93
N LYS A 529 2.81 13.16 4.51
CA LYS A 529 1.40 13.09 4.12
C LYS A 529 0.43 13.42 5.26
N THR A 530 0.82 13.17 6.51
CA THR A 530 0.02 13.55 7.68
C THR A 530 -0.02 15.08 7.87
N VAL A 531 1.10 15.78 7.64
CA VAL A 531 1.15 17.26 7.72
C VAL A 531 0.26 17.87 6.65
N GLU A 532 0.34 17.40 5.41
CA GLU A 532 -0.52 17.84 4.30
C GLU A 532 -2.01 17.64 4.63
N HIS A 533 -2.37 16.54 5.31
CA HIS A 533 -3.74 16.28 5.76
C HIS A 533 -4.23 17.28 6.80
N LEU A 534 -3.39 17.59 7.78
CA LEU A 534 -3.73 18.56 8.82
C LEU A 534 -3.98 19.94 8.21
N LEU A 535 -3.12 20.38 7.30
CA LEU A 535 -3.28 21.66 6.60
C LEU A 535 -4.63 21.73 5.87
N ALA A 536 -4.98 20.69 5.11
CA ALA A 536 -6.27 20.59 4.43
C ALA A 536 -7.45 20.55 5.41
N TRP A 537 -7.30 19.89 6.56
CA TRP A 537 -8.32 19.83 7.62
C TRP A 537 -8.58 21.18 8.27
N TYR A 538 -7.54 21.95 8.59
CA TYR A 538 -7.72 23.25 9.21
C TYR A 538 -8.27 24.29 8.23
N LEU A 539 -7.85 24.25 6.96
CA LEU A 539 -8.43 25.11 5.91
C LEU A 539 -9.90 24.84 5.63
N LEU A 540 -10.39 23.61 5.89
CA LEU A 540 -11.83 23.33 5.84
C LEU A 540 -12.61 24.21 6.82
N TRP A 541 -12.05 24.50 7.99
CA TRP A 541 -12.75 25.26 9.04
C TRP A 541 -12.43 26.75 9.04
N ASP A 542 -11.31 27.13 8.45
CA ASP A 542 -10.86 28.52 8.35
C ASP A 542 -10.16 28.74 7.00
N ILE A 543 -10.97 28.87 5.95
CA ILE A 543 -10.50 29.11 4.59
C ILE A 543 -9.95 30.54 4.40
N ASP A 544 -10.30 31.45 5.30
CA ASP A 544 -9.94 32.86 5.26
C ASP A 544 -8.58 33.16 5.90
N MET A 545 -7.90 32.14 6.47
CA MET A 545 -6.55 32.27 7.02
C MET A 545 -5.66 33.12 6.10
N THR A 546 -4.98 34.08 6.72
CA THR A 546 -3.87 34.79 6.08
C THR A 546 -2.70 33.82 5.87
N TRP A 547 -1.79 34.16 4.97
CA TRP A 547 -0.59 33.38 4.75
C TRP A 547 0.24 33.21 6.04
N ASP A 548 0.37 34.28 6.84
CA ASP A 548 1.11 34.23 8.10
C ASP A 548 0.46 33.27 9.13
N GLU A 549 -0.87 33.20 9.17
CA GLU A 549 -1.61 32.25 10.02
C GLU A 549 -1.44 30.81 9.52
N TYR A 550 -1.45 30.62 8.20
CA TYR A 550 -1.23 29.32 7.57
C TYR A 550 0.21 28.81 7.79
N GLU A 551 1.21 29.70 7.68
CA GLU A 551 2.61 29.33 7.98
C GLU A 551 2.79 28.97 9.45
N ALA A 552 2.16 29.70 10.37
CA ALA A 552 2.16 29.36 11.79
C ALA A 552 1.46 28.02 12.08
N LEU A 553 0.40 27.70 11.32
CA LEU A 553 -0.22 26.38 11.37
C LEU A 553 0.73 25.29 10.86
N PHE A 554 1.41 25.51 9.74
CA PHE A 554 2.38 24.57 9.20
C PHE A 554 3.50 24.26 10.20
N ASP A 555 4.04 25.28 10.87
CA ASP A 555 5.06 25.11 11.90
C ASP A 555 4.57 24.21 13.04
N ARG A 556 3.36 24.46 13.54
CA ARG A 556 2.73 23.63 14.57
C ARG A 556 2.51 22.19 14.10
N CYS A 557 2.03 21.98 12.87
CA CYS A 557 1.86 20.64 12.33
C CYS A 557 3.19 19.89 12.20
N LEU A 558 4.27 20.56 11.81
CA LEU A 558 5.60 19.98 11.80
C LEU A 558 6.10 19.67 13.21
N GLU A 559 5.88 20.56 14.18
CA GLU A 559 6.22 20.34 15.59
C GLU A 559 5.52 19.10 16.16
N GLU A 560 4.24 18.93 15.87
CA GLU A 560 3.46 17.75 16.27
C GLU A 560 3.99 16.46 15.63
N GLU A 561 4.25 16.47 14.32
CA GLU A 561 4.61 15.27 13.54
C GLU A 561 6.10 14.91 13.59
N TYR A 562 6.99 15.84 13.94
CA TYR A 562 8.45 15.62 13.95
C TYR A 562 9.13 15.99 15.28
N GLY A 563 8.37 16.42 16.29
CA GLY A 563 8.89 16.70 17.62
C GLY A 563 9.97 17.78 17.62
N ASP A 564 10.97 17.65 18.49
CA ASP A 564 12.06 18.63 18.60
C ASP A 564 12.88 18.81 17.30
N GLY A 565 12.76 17.87 16.35
CA GLY A 565 13.39 17.93 15.03
C GLY A 565 12.68 18.81 14.00
N TRP A 566 11.49 19.35 14.29
CA TRP A 566 10.62 19.98 13.31
C TRP A 566 11.24 21.17 12.55
N MET A 567 12.07 21.98 13.22
CA MET A 567 12.75 23.11 12.57
C MET A 567 13.75 22.64 11.51
N HIS A 568 14.41 21.51 11.75
CA HIS A 568 15.31 20.89 10.77
C HIS A 568 14.51 20.31 9.61
N MET A 569 13.32 19.77 9.88
CA MET A 569 12.40 19.33 8.83
C MET A 569 11.94 20.52 7.98
N LYS A 570 11.57 21.65 8.59
CA LYS A 570 11.19 22.88 7.86
C LYS A 570 12.34 23.39 6.97
N GLU A 571 13.57 23.43 7.50
CA GLU A 571 14.75 23.83 6.75
C GLU A 571 15.01 22.88 5.57
N LEU A 572 14.87 21.58 5.78
CA LEU A 572 15.01 20.56 4.74
C LEU A 572 13.98 20.73 3.61
N LEU A 573 12.73 21.08 3.95
CA LEU A 573 11.68 21.33 2.97
C LEU A 573 11.91 22.59 2.17
N ALA A 574 12.43 23.64 2.80
CA ALA A 574 12.84 24.84 2.07
C ALA A 574 13.94 24.53 1.05
N MET A 575 14.89 23.64 1.38
CA MET A 575 15.92 23.20 0.43
C MET A 575 15.35 22.34 -0.70
N TYR A 576 14.37 21.49 -0.43
CA TYR A 576 13.67 20.72 -1.47
C TYR A 576 12.91 21.64 -2.43
N SER A 577 12.19 22.62 -1.90
CA SER A 577 11.47 23.62 -2.69
C SER A 577 12.41 24.51 -3.51
N GLU A 578 13.61 24.84 -3.01
CA GLU A 578 14.63 25.53 -3.81
C GLU A 578 15.23 24.62 -4.89
N ALA A 579 15.33 23.31 -4.63
CA ALA A 579 15.79 22.36 -5.62
C ALA A 579 14.76 22.14 -6.74
N GLU A 580 13.47 22.31 -6.47
CA GLU A 580 12.39 22.18 -7.45
C GLU A 580 12.53 23.22 -8.59
N ASN A 581 12.73 22.77 -9.84
CA ASN A 581 13.29 23.59 -10.93
C ASN A 581 12.28 24.48 -11.71
N ASP A 582 11.29 25.11 -11.06
CA ASP A 582 10.21 25.91 -11.71
C ASP A 582 9.47 25.19 -12.87
N LEU A 583 9.63 23.87 -13.03
CA LEU A 583 9.02 23.09 -14.11
C LEU A 583 7.61 22.61 -13.75
N CYS A 584 6.80 22.29 -14.75
CA CYS A 584 5.51 21.64 -14.54
C CYS A 584 5.64 20.11 -14.54
N TRP A 585 5.27 19.45 -13.43
CA TRP A 585 5.07 18.00 -13.37
C TRP A 585 3.65 17.66 -12.88
N ASN A 586 3.22 16.42 -13.10
CA ASN A 586 1.85 16.01 -12.80
C ASN A 586 1.65 15.51 -11.36
N CYS A 587 0.40 15.52 -10.91
CA CYS A 587 -0.06 15.07 -9.59
C CYS A 587 0.11 13.57 -9.27
N TRP A 588 0.58 12.78 -10.24
CA TRP A 588 0.70 11.33 -10.06
C TRP A 588 2.05 10.91 -9.49
N GLY A 589 3.08 11.76 -9.62
CA GLY A 589 4.44 11.39 -9.22
C GLY A 589 4.96 10.08 -9.86
N TYR A 590 4.24 9.53 -10.85
CA TYR A 590 4.48 8.23 -11.52
C TYR A 590 5.62 8.29 -12.52
N ALA A 591 6.30 9.42 -12.62
CA ALA A 591 7.48 9.50 -13.43
C ALA A 591 8.44 8.41 -12.90
N ASP A 592 8.75 7.45 -13.77
CA ASP A 592 9.69 6.37 -13.51
C ASP A 592 10.99 6.91 -12.91
N ARG A 593 11.83 6.00 -12.41
CA ARG A 593 13.08 6.25 -11.66
C ARG A 593 14.00 7.36 -12.25
N VAL A 594 13.79 7.73 -13.51
CA VAL A 594 14.58 8.63 -14.32
C VAL A 594 13.78 9.82 -14.89
N SER A 595 12.49 9.68 -15.20
CA SER A 595 11.65 10.75 -15.75
C SER A 595 11.17 11.75 -14.71
N GLY A 596 11.15 11.37 -13.43
CA GLY A 596 10.83 12.29 -12.32
C GLY A 596 11.98 13.21 -11.95
N ILE A 597 13.17 12.98 -12.51
CA ILE A 597 14.39 13.62 -12.04
C ILE A 597 14.63 15.02 -12.60
N ASP A 598 13.91 15.35 -13.67
CA ASP A 598 13.86 16.71 -14.19
C ASP A 598 13.09 17.65 -13.23
N MET A 599 12.42 17.13 -12.19
CA MET A 599 11.73 17.94 -11.17
C MET A 599 12.70 18.78 -10.32
N TYR A 600 13.96 18.33 -10.18
CA TYR A 600 14.94 19.01 -9.31
C TYR A 600 16.21 19.46 -10.07
N ASP A 601 16.80 20.56 -9.62
CA ASP A 601 18.18 20.91 -9.90
C ASP A 601 19.11 19.95 -9.13
N MET A 602 19.56 18.92 -9.84
CA MET A 602 20.49 17.92 -9.30
C MET A 602 21.87 18.49 -8.99
N ALA A 603 22.26 19.65 -9.55
CA ALA A 603 23.49 20.33 -9.14
C ALA A 603 23.31 20.98 -7.77
N TYR A 604 22.17 21.63 -7.53
CA TYR A 604 21.83 22.15 -6.21
C TYR A 604 21.80 21.04 -5.15
N ILE A 605 21.14 19.91 -5.45
CA ILE A 605 21.12 18.74 -4.54
C ILE A 605 22.55 18.25 -4.29
N ALA A 606 23.38 18.06 -5.33
CA ALA A 606 24.76 17.61 -5.17
C ALA A 606 25.60 18.53 -4.28
N GLU A 607 25.46 19.85 -4.43
CA GLU A 607 26.19 20.86 -3.66
C GLU A 607 25.75 20.93 -2.19
N ASN A 608 24.48 20.65 -1.92
CA ASN A 608 23.87 20.81 -0.59
C ASN A 608 23.60 19.48 0.13
N TYR A 609 23.91 18.34 -0.49
CA TYR A 609 23.54 17.02 0.02
C TYR A 609 24.03 16.75 1.45
N GLU A 610 25.26 17.12 1.80
CA GLU A 610 25.79 16.92 3.17
C GLU A 610 24.94 17.65 4.23
N ILE A 611 24.42 18.83 3.89
CA ILE A 611 23.55 19.60 4.78
C ILE A 611 22.18 18.91 4.87
N MET A 612 21.59 18.52 3.73
CA MET A 612 20.29 17.83 3.69
C MET A 612 20.32 16.51 4.48
N ALA A 613 21.36 15.70 4.28
CA ALA A 613 21.59 14.47 5.02
C ALA A 613 21.76 14.74 6.53
N SER A 614 22.50 15.78 6.90
CA SER A 614 22.64 16.16 8.31
C SER A 614 21.31 16.64 8.93
N LEU A 615 20.47 17.35 8.19
CA LEU A 615 19.18 17.83 8.67
C LEU A 615 18.22 16.67 8.92
N ILE A 616 18.09 15.73 7.98
CA ILE A 616 17.19 14.58 8.17
C ILE A 616 17.64 13.67 9.32
N GLU A 617 18.94 13.49 9.50
CA GLU A 617 19.43 12.75 10.66
C GLU A 617 19.15 13.47 11.97
N LYS A 618 19.18 14.82 12.01
CA LYS A 618 18.71 15.56 13.19
C LYS A 618 17.22 15.40 13.43
N VAL A 619 16.39 15.37 12.38
CA VAL A 619 14.95 15.12 12.51
C VAL A 619 14.69 13.78 13.19
N ILE A 620 15.35 12.71 12.73
CA ILE A 620 15.25 11.36 13.30
C ILE A 620 15.78 11.33 14.74
N THR A 621 16.96 11.92 14.95
CA THR A 621 17.68 11.95 16.23
C THR A 621 16.92 12.68 17.33
N LEU A 622 16.18 13.73 16.97
CA LEU A 622 15.39 14.57 17.88
C LEU A 622 13.92 14.13 17.99
N ALA A 623 13.52 13.02 17.38
CA ALA A 623 12.19 12.47 17.54
C ALA A 623 11.90 12.14 19.01
N THR A 624 10.76 12.61 19.52
CA THR A 624 10.37 12.45 20.92
C THR A 624 9.68 11.12 21.20
N ASN A 625 9.30 10.40 20.14
CA ASN A 625 8.64 9.10 20.20
C ASN A 625 8.92 8.28 18.92
N PRO A 626 8.68 6.95 18.94
CA PRO A 626 8.92 6.08 17.79
C PRO A 626 8.11 6.42 16.52
N TYR A 627 6.98 7.10 16.65
CA TYR A 627 6.18 7.52 15.49
C TYR A 627 6.89 8.62 14.71
N GLN A 628 7.36 9.66 15.40
CA GLN A 628 8.11 10.76 14.79
C GLN A 628 9.42 10.26 14.19
N GLU A 629 10.09 9.31 14.85
CA GLU A 629 11.31 8.66 14.33
C GLU A 629 11.01 7.95 13.01
N ALA A 630 10.00 7.10 12.96
CA ALA A 630 9.61 6.38 11.75
C ALA A 630 9.22 7.32 10.59
N LEU A 631 8.59 8.47 10.89
CA LEU A 631 8.30 9.49 9.86
C LEU A 631 9.58 10.10 9.28
N GLY A 632 10.56 10.42 10.14
CA GLY A 632 11.88 10.90 9.73
C GLY A 632 12.63 9.85 8.89
N GLU A 633 12.60 8.58 9.32
CA GLU A 633 13.23 7.48 8.59
C GLU A 633 12.61 7.26 7.21
N MET A 634 11.28 7.31 7.10
CA MET A 634 10.60 7.21 5.81
C MET A 634 10.93 8.40 4.88
N PHE A 635 11.01 9.62 5.41
CA PHE A 635 11.39 10.80 4.60
C PHE A 635 12.87 10.76 4.18
N SER A 636 13.74 10.18 5.01
CA SER A 636 15.18 10.03 4.71
C SER A 636 15.46 9.26 3.44
N LEU A 637 14.56 8.37 3.04
CA LEU A 637 14.78 7.56 1.86
C LEU A 637 14.81 8.42 0.59
N SER A 638 13.95 9.44 0.48
CA SER A 638 13.98 10.41 -0.62
C SER A 638 15.28 11.21 -0.63
N ILE A 639 15.73 11.66 0.55
CA ILE A 639 16.98 12.42 0.71
C ILE A 639 18.18 11.60 0.26
N TYR A 640 18.30 10.37 0.75
CA TYR A 640 19.42 9.50 0.43
C TYR A 640 19.40 9.08 -1.04
N TYR A 641 18.23 8.74 -1.59
CA TYR A 641 18.13 8.38 -3.00
C TYR A 641 18.55 9.54 -3.91
N CYS A 642 18.04 10.76 -3.68
CA CYS A 642 18.39 11.94 -4.46
C CYS A 642 19.90 12.27 -4.35
N GLY A 643 20.47 12.15 -3.15
CA GLY A 643 21.89 12.35 -2.91
C GLY A 643 22.79 11.34 -3.62
N CYS A 644 22.43 10.06 -3.54
CA CYS A 644 23.08 8.97 -4.27
C CYS A 644 23.04 9.24 -5.77
N TYR A 645 21.87 9.56 -6.33
CA TYR A 645 21.70 9.86 -7.74
C TYR A 645 22.56 11.07 -8.18
N ALA A 646 22.50 12.18 -7.44
CA ALA A 646 23.18 13.42 -7.79
C ALA A 646 24.71 13.32 -7.72
N ASN A 647 25.25 12.48 -6.81
CA ASN A 647 26.69 12.44 -6.52
C ASN A 647 27.43 11.22 -7.05
N PHE A 648 26.75 10.10 -7.34
CA PHE A 648 27.43 8.84 -7.64
C PHE A 648 28.42 8.94 -8.81
N PHE A 649 27.97 9.39 -9.99
CA PHE A 649 28.84 9.53 -11.15
C PHE A 649 29.89 10.63 -10.98
N ARG A 650 29.60 11.68 -10.18
CA ARG A 650 30.56 12.73 -9.85
C ARG A 650 31.71 12.17 -9.04
N TYR A 651 31.42 11.46 -7.95
CA TYR A 651 32.42 10.80 -7.12
C TYR A 651 33.18 9.72 -7.88
N LEU A 652 32.50 8.99 -8.76
CA LEU A 652 33.13 8.04 -9.66
C LEU A 652 34.15 8.73 -10.59
N ASN A 653 33.76 9.80 -11.27
CA ASN A 653 34.63 10.55 -12.19
C ASN A 653 35.82 11.22 -11.48
N ASP A 654 35.60 11.72 -10.26
CA ASP A 654 36.63 12.36 -9.44
C ASP A 654 37.57 11.34 -8.76
N GLY A 655 37.27 10.03 -8.85
CA GLY A 655 38.01 8.99 -8.13
C GLY A 655 37.86 9.07 -6.61
N ASN A 656 36.75 9.62 -6.12
CA ASN A 656 36.46 9.79 -4.69
C ASN A 656 35.96 8.47 -4.08
N GLU A 657 36.87 7.54 -3.81
CA GLU A 657 36.55 6.22 -3.22
C GLU A 657 35.82 6.32 -1.88
N ALA A 658 36.15 7.33 -1.06
CA ALA A 658 35.51 7.55 0.24
C ALA A 658 34.05 8.00 0.08
N GLY A 659 33.79 8.93 -0.85
CA GLY A 659 32.43 9.37 -1.17
C GLY A 659 31.58 8.25 -1.76
N ILE A 660 32.16 7.39 -2.60
CA ILE A 660 31.46 6.21 -3.13
C ILE A 660 31.08 5.24 -2.00
N ALA A 661 31.99 4.96 -1.07
CA ALA A 661 31.70 4.08 0.06
C ALA A 661 30.62 4.66 1.00
N GLN A 662 30.57 5.98 1.15
CA GLN A 662 29.50 6.66 1.86
C GLN A 662 28.14 6.43 1.15
N LEU A 663 28.05 6.70 -0.16
CA LEU A 663 26.81 6.49 -0.91
C LEU A 663 26.36 5.03 -0.92
N GLU A 664 27.30 4.07 -0.94
CA GLU A 664 26.99 2.64 -0.80
C GLU A 664 26.31 2.32 0.55
N ALA A 665 26.80 2.92 1.64
CA ALA A 665 26.23 2.74 2.97
C ALA A 665 24.84 3.41 3.10
N GLU A 666 24.69 4.62 2.57
CA GLU A 666 23.42 5.36 2.55
C GLU A 666 22.38 4.62 1.69
N TYR A 667 22.78 4.08 0.53
CA TYR A 667 21.88 3.27 -0.30
C TYR A 667 21.47 1.96 0.41
N GLN A 668 22.40 1.29 1.11
CA GLN A 668 22.05 0.12 1.91
C GLN A 668 21.06 0.47 3.03
N LEU A 669 21.24 1.63 3.67
CA LEU A 669 20.31 2.11 4.70
C LEU A 669 18.91 2.35 4.14
N ILE A 670 18.78 2.82 2.89
CA ILE A 670 17.48 2.90 2.20
C ILE A 670 16.83 1.50 2.14
N ILE A 671 17.57 0.48 1.68
CA ILE A 671 17.09 -0.90 1.55
C ILE A 671 16.65 -1.47 2.90
N ASP A 672 17.46 -1.26 3.94
CA ASP A 672 17.21 -1.78 5.29
C ASP A 672 15.94 -1.15 5.90
N ARG A 673 15.84 0.19 5.87
CA ARG A 673 14.65 0.92 6.35
C ARG A 673 13.39 0.53 5.56
N PHE A 674 13.53 0.21 4.27
CA PHE A 674 12.44 -0.31 3.44
C PHE A 674 11.90 -1.63 3.97
N ALA A 675 12.80 -2.57 4.26
CA ALA A 675 12.46 -3.90 4.75
C ALA A 675 11.86 -3.86 6.16
N GLU A 676 12.41 -3.01 7.05
CA GLU A 676 11.94 -2.82 8.42
C GLU A 676 10.51 -2.28 8.47
N ASN A 677 10.13 -1.44 7.49
CA ASN A 677 8.78 -0.93 7.32
C ASN A 677 7.87 -1.87 6.50
N GLY A 678 8.28 -3.12 6.28
CA GLY A 678 7.44 -4.15 5.65
C GLY A 678 7.21 -3.98 4.15
N TYR A 679 8.09 -3.24 3.47
CA TYR A 679 8.14 -3.12 2.01
C TYR A 679 9.21 -4.06 1.43
N THR A 680 9.09 -4.42 0.15
CA THR A 680 10.13 -5.19 -0.57
C THR A 680 10.60 -4.43 -1.80
N HIS A 681 11.81 -4.72 -2.30
CA HIS A 681 12.40 -4.13 -3.51
C HIS A 681 11.55 -4.33 -4.78
N THR A 682 10.56 -5.23 -4.75
CA THR A 682 9.62 -5.54 -5.84
C THR A 682 8.17 -5.15 -5.57
N TYR A 683 7.82 -4.74 -4.35
CA TYR A 683 6.42 -4.48 -4.01
C TYR A 683 6.27 -3.42 -2.91
N ILE A 684 5.71 -2.28 -3.34
CA ILE A 684 5.09 -1.31 -2.46
C ILE A 684 3.58 -1.32 -2.81
N PRO A 685 2.68 -1.55 -1.85
CA PRO A 685 1.24 -1.50 -2.12
C PRO A 685 0.84 -0.16 -2.77
N ASN A 686 0.15 -0.23 -3.91
CA ASN A 686 -0.32 0.90 -4.75
C ASN A 686 0.73 1.64 -5.61
N LEU A 687 1.98 1.16 -5.67
CA LEU A 687 2.96 1.56 -6.69
C LEU A 687 3.23 0.39 -7.65
N SER A 688 2.24 0.09 -8.50
CA SER A 688 2.27 -1.03 -9.46
C SER A 688 3.39 -1.00 -10.52
N HIS A 689 4.36 -0.09 -10.40
CA HIS A 689 5.42 0.18 -11.38
C HIS A 689 6.79 0.47 -10.74
N PHE A 690 6.98 0.20 -9.44
CA PHE A 690 8.21 0.57 -8.74
C PHE A 690 9.10 -0.65 -8.44
N SER A 691 10.38 -0.54 -8.77
CA SER A 691 11.46 -1.42 -8.29
C SER A 691 12.69 -0.54 -8.03
N ILE A 692 13.62 -1.00 -7.20
CA ILE A 692 14.97 -0.44 -7.06
C ILE A 692 15.97 -1.58 -7.19
N GLY A 693 17.16 -1.29 -7.69
CA GLY A 693 18.27 -2.23 -7.69
C GLY A 693 18.68 -2.58 -6.26
N ASP A 694 19.17 -3.80 -6.06
CA ASP A 694 19.60 -4.29 -4.74
C ASP A 694 20.85 -3.55 -4.23
N THR A 695 21.59 -2.91 -5.15
CA THR A 695 22.76 -2.09 -4.83
C THR A 695 22.75 -0.80 -5.65
N ILE A 696 23.45 0.22 -5.14
CA ILE A 696 23.68 1.47 -5.87
C ILE A 696 24.37 1.25 -7.23
N TRP A 697 25.17 0.19 -7.37
CA TRP A 697 25.86 -0.14 -8.62
C TRP A 697 24.93 -0.69 -9.67
N GLU A 698 24.01 -1.57 -9.26
CA GLU A 698 22.98 -2.10 -10.13
C GLU A 698 22.09 -0.96 -10.61
N GLU A 699 21.55 -0.18 -9.67
CA GLU A 699 20.70 0.98 -9.95
C GLU A 699 21.38 1.99 -10.87
N ALA A 700 22.66 2.30 -10.62
CA ALA A 700 23.43 3.18 -11.49
C ALA A 700 23.65 2.62 -12.90
N ALA A 701 23.79 1.30 -13.03
CA ALA A 701 24.06 0.65 -14.31
C ALA A 701 22.79 0.49 -15.16
N THR A 702 21.66 0.17 -14.54
CA THR A 702 20.39 -0.10 -15.24
C THR A 702 19.60 1.18 -15.49
N GLU A 703 19.39 1.99 -14.46
CA GLU A 703 18.43 3.09 -14.49
C GLU A 703 19.14 4.43 -14.75
N TRP A 704 20.20 4.74 -14.00
CA TRP A 704 20.81 6.08 -14.09
C TRP A 704 21.72 6.26 -15.30
N SER A 705 22.23 5.16 -15.88
CA SER A 705 23.25 5.21 -16.92
C SER A 705 22.77 5.90 -18.22
N GLU A 706 21.48 5.79 -18.56
CA GLU A 706 20.90 6.39 -19.77
C GLU A 706 20.78 7.92 -19.65
N VAL A 707 20.60 8.44 -18.44
CA VAL A 707 20.41 9.88 -18.16
C VAL A 707 21.59 10.55 -17.48
N ARG A 708 22.70 9.84 -17.23
CA ARG A 708 23.92 10.38 -16.62
C ARG A 708 24.44 11.67 -17.26
N HIS A 709 24.13 11.90 -18.54
CA HIS A 709 24.52 13.11 -19.28
C HIS A 709 23.83 14.38 -18.76
N ARG A 710 22.78 14.23 -17.93
CA ARG A 710 22.02 15.30 -17.27
C ARG A 710 22.53 15.61 -15.86
N LEU A 711 23.39 14.75 -15.30
CA LEU A 711 23.93 14.89 -13.95
C LEU A 711 25.11 15.87 -13.88
N PRO A 712 25.38 16.46 -12.71
CA PRO A 712 26.55 17.29 -12.50
C PRO A 712 27.83 16.51 -12.85
N SER A 713 28.58 17.00 -13.85
CA SER A 713 29.86 16.40 -14.22
C SER A 713 30.97 16.89 -13.27
N GLY A 714 31.64 15.96 -12.59
CA GLY A 714 32.91 16.24 -11.91
C GLY A 714 33.95 16.77 -12.89
N THR A 715 34.89 17.60 -12.42
CA THR A 715 35.91 18.21 -13.29
C THR A 715 36.96 17.19 -13.73
N SER A 716 36.68 16.42 -14.78
CA SER A 716 37.67 15.96 -15.76
C SER A 716 36.98 15.27 -16.93
N GLU A 717 37.65 15.28 -18.10
CA GLU A 717 37.25 14.59 -19.32
C GLU A 717 36.61 13.23 -19.03
N GLU A 718 35.51 12.89 -19.74
CA GLU A 718 34.81 11.60 -19.71
C GLU A 718 35.71 10.47 -19.18
N VAL A 719 35.69 10.24 -17.86
CA VAL A 719 36.25 9.01 -17.32
C VAL A 719 35.22 7.97 -17.71
N SER A 720 35.44 7.36 -18.88
CA SER A 720 34.67 6.22 -19.31
C SER A 720 35.02 5.07 -18.37
N TYR A 721 34.37 5.01 -17.20
CA TYR A 721 34.25 3.76 -16.49
C TYR A 721 33.51 2.84 -17.44
N THR A 722 34.28 1.93 -18.04
CA THR A 722 33.72 0.94 -18.94
C THR A 722 32.97 -0.06 -18.09
N LYS A 723 32.02 -0.80 -18.67
CA LYS A 723 31.41 -1.99 -18.03
C LYS A 723 32.47 -2.87 -17.35
N GLY A 724 33.71 -2.88 -17.85
CA GLY A 724 34.83 -3.62 -17.26
C GLY A 724 35.31 -3.14 -15.90
N ASP A 725 35.27 -1.84 -15.60
CA ASP A 725 35.73 -1.33 -14.31
C ASP A 725 34.72 -1.65 -13.18
N PHE A 726 33.43 -1.65 -13.50
CA PHE A 726 32.34 -2.09 -12.61
C PHE A 726 32.46 -3.59 -12.27
N MET A 727 32.67 -4.43 -13.29
CA MET A 727 32.82 -5.88 -13.11
C MET A 727 34.06 -6.27 -12.29
N VAL A 728 35.16 -5.50 -12.39
CA VAL A 728 36.36 -5.73 -11.57
C VAL A 728 36.03 -5.56 -10.08
N LYS A 729 35.20 -4.57 -9.72
CA LYS A 729 34.81 -4.31 -8.33
C LYS A 729 33.87 -5.41 -7.81
N GLU A 730 32.90 -5.79 -8.63
CA GLU A 730 31.91 -6.84 -8.34
C GLU A 730 32.57 -8.21 -8.12
N ILE A 731 33.49 -8.64 -9.00
CA ILE A 731 34.23 -9.90 -8.84
C ILE A 731 35.11 -9.87 -7.57
N ASN A 732 35.63 -8.71 -7.19
CA ASN A 732 36.45 -8.57 -6.00
C ASN A 732 35.63 -8.56 -4.69
N ALA A 733 34.33 -8.30 -4.74
CA ALA A 733 33.43 -8.27 -3.58
C ALA A 733 32.74 -9.62 -3.28
N LEU A 734 32.95 -10.66 -4.09
CA LEU A 734 32.19 -11.93 -4.03
C LEU A 734 32.23 -12.66 -2.68
N GLY A 735 31.03 -12.89 -2.12
CA GLY A 735 30.72 -13.74 -0.96
C GLY A 735 30.65 -15.24 -1.27
N ASP A 736 29.95 -16.01 -0.45
CA ASP A 736 29.61 -17.41 -0.74
C ASP A 736 28.30 -17.45 -1.56
N ILE A 737 28.14 -18.42 -2.47
CA ILE A 737 26.90 -18.58 -3.24
C ILE A 737 25.83 -19.23 -2.36
N THR A 738 24.65 -18.64 -2.31
CA THR A 738 23.47 -19.13 -1.58
C THR A 738 22.28 -19.47 -2.47
N SER A 739 22.28 -19.07 -3.75
CA SER A 739 21.18 -19.30 -4.68
C SER A 739 21.62 -19.67 -6.12
N TYR A 740 20.68 -20.14 -6.95
CA TYR A 740 20.95 -20.45 -8.36
C TYR A 740 21.11 -19.20 -9.22
N ASP A 741 20.33 -18.17 -8.96
CA ASP A 741 20.40 -16.94 -9.75
C ASP A 741 21.74 -16.22 -9.49
N GLU A 742 22.25 -16.24 -8.25
CA GLU A 742 23.64 -15.86 -7.94
C GLU A 742 24.68 -16.70 -8.70
N ALA A 743 24.45 -18.00 -8.88
CA ALA A 743 25.36 -18.85 -9.66
C ALA A 743 25.30 -18.56 -11.17
N VAL A 744 24.13 -18.24 -11.71
CA VAL A 744 23.94 -17.84 -13.12
C VAL A 744 24.55 -16.47 -13.38
N GLU A 745 24.37 -15.53 -12.46
CA GLU A 745 25.01 -14.23 -12.48
C GLU A 745 26.52 -14.38 -12.39
N LEU A 746 27.03 -15.24 -11.50
CA LEU A 746 28.45 -15.51 -11.39
C LEU A 746 29.03 -16.15 -12.67
N ILE A 747 28.28 -17.05 -13.34
CA ILE A 747 28.69 -17.63 -14.63
C ILE A 747 28.77 -16.54 -15.70
N LYS A 748 27.76 -15.67 -15.81
CA LYS A 748 27.78 -14.53 -16.73
C LYS A 748 28.92 -13.56 -16.41
N LEU A 749 29.17 -13.32 -15.12
CA LEU A 749 30.25 -12.48 -14.64
C LEU A 749 31.64 -13.07 -14.99
N ILE A 750 31.78 -14.40 -14.99
CA ILE A 750 33.00 -15.08 -15.47
C ILE A 750 33.13 -15.03 -17.00
N GLU A 751 32.04 -15.20 -17.76
CA GLU A 751 32.04 -15.05 -19.22
C GLU A 751 32.41 -13.61 -19.63
N ASP A 752 31.84 -12.62 -18.95
CA ASP A 752 32.14 -11.21 -19.15
C ASP A 752 33.56 -10.86 -18.67
N TYR A 753 34.05 -11.44 -17.56
CA TYR A 753 35.47 -11.38 -17.15
C TYR A 753 36.39 -11.89 -18.25
N ASN A 754 36.04 -13.01 -18.89
CA ASN A 754 36.84 -13.56 -19.98
C ASN A 754 36.86 -12.66 -21.22
N ALA A 755 35.84 -11.81 -21.39
CA ALA A 755 35.78 -10.79 -22.43
C ALA A 755 36.56 -9.49 -22.10
N LEU A 756 37.05 -9.31 -20.87
CA LEU A 756 37.85 -8.15 -20.47
C LEU A 756 39.20 -8.06 -21.17
N SER A 757 39.72 -6.83 -21.24
CA SER A 757 41.09 -6.56 -21.68
C SER A 757 42.11 -7.15 -20.70
N ASP A 758 43.32 -7.48 -21.17
CA ASP A 758 44.38 -8.01 -20.31
C ASP A 758 44.78 -7.05 -19.18
N ALA A 759 44.62 -5.73 -19.40
CA ALA A 759 44.86 -4.71 -18.39
C ALA A 759 43.81 -4.77 -17.27
N ASP A 760 42.54 -5.02 -17.59
CA ASP A 760 41.45 -5.06 -16.60
C ASP A 760 41.42 -6.40 -15.86
N LYS A 761 41.71 -7.51 -16.55
CA LYS A 761 41.89 -8.82 -15.91
C LYS A 761 42.96 -8.79 -14.83
N SER A 762 44.02 -8.01 -15.03
CA SER A 762 45.11 -7.89 -14.05
C SER A 762 44.72 -7.20 -12.73
N LYS A 763 43.57 -6.51 -12.71
CA LYS A 763 43.00 -5.83 -11.53
C LYS A 763 42.07 -6.74 -10.70
N VAL A 764 41.73 -7.92 -11.21
CA VAL A 764 40.83 -8.88 -10.53
C VAL A 764 41.64 -9.80 -9.62
N THR A 765 41.38 -9.75 -8.32
CA THR A 765 42.11 -10.52 -7.29
C THR A 765 41.38 -11.79 -6.85
N ASN A 766 40.04 -11.83 -7.00
CA ASN A 766 39.21 -12.94 -6.52
C ASN A 766 38.68 -13.90 -7.59
N ILE A 767 39.21 -13.84 -8.82
CA ILE A 767 38.78 -14.72 -9.93
C ILE A 767 38.93 -16.22 -9.59
N GLY A 768 39.91 -16.58 -8.76
CA GLY A 768 40.09 -17.95 -8.29
C GLY A 768 38.95 -18.44 -7.40
N LYS A 769 38.38 -17.55 -6.56
CA LYS A 769 37.20 -17.85 -5.72
C LYS A 769 35.95 -17.98 -6.59
N ALA A 770 35.73 -17.05 -7.52
CA ALA A 770 34.62 -17.11 -8.48
C ALA A 770 34.64 -18.42 -9.29
N THR A 771 35.82 -18.82 -9.77
CA THR A 771 36.00 -20.07 -10.53
C THR A 771 35.70 -21.31 -9.68
N ALA A 772 36.09 -21.33 -8.40
CA ALA A 772 35.79 -22.42 -7.48
C ALA A 772 34.29 -22.51 -7.15
N LEU A 773 33.64 -21.38 -6.90
CA LEU A 773 32.21 -21.31 -6.63
C LEU A 773 31.35 -21.76 -7.83
N VAL A 774 31.75 -21.40 -9.07
CA VAL A 774 31.12 -21.94 -10.30
C VAL A 774 31.36 -23.44 -10.44
N GLN A 775 32.52 -23.93 -10.02
CA GLN A 775 32.83 -25.36 -10.04
C GLN A 775 31.95 -26.13 -9.04
N ASP A 776 31.76 -25.62 -7.82
CA ASP A 776 30.88 -26.21 -6.81
C ASP A 776 29.41 -26.19 -7.27
N ALA A 777 28.94 -25.08 -7.85
CA ALA A 777 27.62 -25.02 -8.48
C ALA A 777 27.46 -26.07 -9.59
N ALA A 778 28.48 -26.23 -10.45
CA ALA A 778 28.47 -27.24 -11.52
C ALA A 778 28.40 -28.69 -11.00
N GLU A 779 28.94 -28.98 -9.82
CA GLU A 779 28.81 -30.30 -9.18
C GLU A 779 27.34 -30.58 -8.78
N PHE A 780 26.64 -29.63 -8.16
CA PHE A 780 25.21 -29.78 -7.86
C PHE A 780 24.35 -29.89 -9.13
N PHE A 781 24.71 -29.14 -10.19
CA PHE A 781 24.03 -29.22 -11.49
C PHE A 781 24.23 -30.53 -12.22
N THR A 782 25.19 -31.36 -11.84
CA THR A 782 25.50 -32.63 -12.52
C THR A 782 25.16 -33.87 -11.68
N ASP A 783 24.73 -33.71 -10.42
CA ASP A 783 24.29 -34.82 -9.57
C ASP A 783 22.89 -35.32 -9.99
N ASP A 784 22.84 -36.51 -10.59
CA ASP A 784 21.58 -37.14 -11.01
C ASP A 784 20.65 -37.50 -9.84
N SER A 785 21.18 -37.66 -8.61
CA SER A 785 20.37 -38.00 -7.44
C SER A 785 19.47 -36.86 -6.97
N LEU A 786 19.79 -35.62 -7.35
CA LEU A 786 19.01 -34.41 -7.05
C LEU A 786 18.00 -34.07 -8.15
N THR A 787 18.05 -34.78 -9.28
CA THR A 787 17.22 -34.47 -10.45
C THR A 787 15.77 -34.90 -10.23
N LEU A 788 14.86 -33.99 -10.54
CA LEU A 788 13.42 -34.18 -10.62
C LEU A 788 13.00 -34.03 -12.08
N LYS A 789 12.65 -35.14 -12.74
CA LYS A 789 12.15 -35.08 -14.13
C LYS A 789 10.65 -34.89 -14.15
N VAL A 790 10.15 -33.77 -14.66
CA VAL A 790 8.72 -33.50 -14.77
C VAL A 790 8.24 -33.53 -16.21
N MET A 791 6.99 -33.96 -16.43
CA MET A 791 6.35 -33.98 -17.73
C MET A 791 5.00 -33.24 -17.73
N SER A 792 4.74 -32.42 -18.75
CA SER A 792 3.39 -31.93 -19.09
C SER A 792 2.93 -32.60 -20.38
N PHE A 793 1.72 -33.13 -20.45
CA PHE A 793 1.21 -33.76 -21.67
C PHE A 793 -0.32 -33.63 -21.82
N ASN A 794 -0.76 -32.79 -22.75
CA ASN A 794 -2.15 -32.74 -23.18
C ASN A 794 -2.43 -33.95 -24.08
N VAL A 795 -3.40 -34.78 -23.69
CA VAL A 795 -3.71 -36.04 -24.37
C VAL A 795 -4.89 -35.95 -25.33
N TYR A 796 -5.56 -34.79 -25.41
CA TYR A 796 -6.72 -34.49 -26.24
C TYR A 796 -7.79 -35.58 -26.23
N TYR A 797 -8.80 -35.44 -25.36
CA TYR A 797 -9.79 -36.49 -25.10
C TYR A 797 -10.54 -36.96 -26.35
N SER A 798 -10.77 -36.05 -27.31
CA SER A 798 -11.55 -36.39 -28.50
C SER A 798 -10.67 -37.18 -29.47
N ASN A 799 -11.14 -38.34 -29.94
CA ASN A 799 -10.40 -39.25 -30.85
C ASN A 799 -9.34 -40.16 -30.17
N LEU A 800 -9.45 -40.43 -28.87
CA LEU A 800 -8.63 -41.43 -28.18
C LEU A 800 -9.11 -42.87 -28.48
N THR A 801 -8.29 -43.63 -29.21
CA THR A 801 -8.47 -45.07 -29.41
C THR A 801 -7.61 -45.86 -28.43
N ALA A 802 -7.91 -47.13 -28.18
CA ALA A 802 -7.08 -48.00 -27.34
C ALA A 802 -5.62 -48.07 -27.83
N ALA A 803 -5.39 -48.01 -29.14
CA ALA A 803 -4.05 -47.99 -29.71
C ALA A 803 -3.30 -46.67 -29.40
N ARG A 804 -3.99 -45.52 -29.45
CA ARG A 804 -3.41 -44.22 -29.08
C ARG A 804 -3.11 -44.14 -27.59
N LEU A 805 -4.01 -44.61 -26.73
CA LEU A 805 -3.78 -44.65 -25.27
C LEU A 805 -2.56 -45.51 -24.91
N ALA A 806 -2.43 -46.68 -25.54
CA ALA A 806 -1.23 -47.52 -25.40
C ALA A 806 0.05 -46.81 -25.91
N GLY A 807 -0.06 -46.05 -26.99
CA GLY A 807 1.02 -45.23 -27.54
C GLY A 807 1.45 -44.09 -26.63
N ILE A 808 0.50 -43.32 -26.09
CA ILE A 808 0.73 -42.27 -25.08
C ILE A 808 1.46 -42.85 -23.88
N ALA A 809 0.98 -43.97 -23.34
CA ALA A 809 1.63 -44.61 -22.20
C ALA A 809 3.05 -45.12 -22.54
N LYS A 810 3.28 -45.58 -23.78
CA LYS A 810 4.62 -45.97 -24.25
C LYS A 810 5.57 -44.77 -24.33
N ILE A 811 5.08 -43.62 -24.77
CA ILE A 811 5.85 -42.36 -24.81
C ILE A 811 6.22 -41.94 -23.38
N ILE A 812 5.24 -41.86 -22.47
CA ILE A 812 5.48 -41.50 -21.07
C ILE A 812 6.52 -42.44 -20.45
N LYS A 813 6.38 -43.76 -20.63
CA LYS A 813 7.34 -44.74 -20.12
C LYS A 813 8.75 -44.61 -20.70
N SER A 814 8.86 -44.20 -21.96
CA SER A 814 10.18 -44.04 -22.60
C SER A 814 10.97 -42.86 -22.05
N GLU A 815 10.28 -41.89 -21.45
CA GLU A 815 10.87 -40.69 -20.86
C GLU A 815 11.15 -40.84 -19.35
N GLU A 816 10.55 -41.83 -18.71
CA GLU A 816 10.66 -42.14 -17.27
C GLU A 816 10.50 -40.91 -16.34
N PRO A 817 9.45 -40.08 -16.50
CA PRO A 817 9.25 -38.89 -15.67
C PRO A 817 8.94 -39.25 -14.20
N ASP A 818 9.33 -38.40 -13.28
CA ASP A 818 9.07 -38.56 -11.85
C ASP A 818 7.66 -38.07 -11.46
N VAL A 819 7.21 -36.99 -12.09
CA VAL A 819 5.87 -36.41 -11.93
C VAL A 819 5.32 -35.99 -13.30
N ILE A 820 4.05 -36.26 -13.57
CA ILE A 820 3.38 -36.03 -14.85
C ILE A 820 2.08 -35.25 -14.63
N GLY A 821 1.90 -34.13 -15.32
CA GLY A 821 0.63 -33.44 -15.48
C GLY A 821 -0.05 -33.84 -16.79
N ILE A 822 -1.28 -34.36 -16.71
CA ILE A 822 -2.11 -34.69 -17.88
C ILE A 822 -3.22 -33.64 -18.03
N GLN A 823 -3.37 -33.06 -19.22
CA GLN A 823 -4.49 -32.18 -19.56
C GLN A 823 -5.42 -32.84 -20.57
N GLU A 824 -6.68 -32.39 -20.61
CA GLU A 824 -7.73 -32.99 -21.43
C GLU A 824 -7.94 -34.50 -21.21
N GLY A 825 -7.65 -35.00 -20.01
CA GLY A 825 -7.89 -36.40 -19.66
C GLY A 825 -9.32 -36.61 -19.18
N MET A 826 -10.11 -37.46 -19.81
CA MET A 826 -11.31 -38.02 -19.16
C MET A 826 -10.88 -39.02 -18.07
N LEU A 827 -11.72 -39.33 -17.10
CA LEU A 827 -11.33 -40.24 -16.00
C LEU A 827 -10.92 -41.62 -16.53
N ASP A 828 -11.66 -42.18 -17.48
CA ASP A 828 -11.33 -43.45 -18.15
C ASP A 828 -9.98 -43.41 -18.89
N THR A 829 -9.64 -42.26 -19.48
CA THR A 829 -8.33 -42.03 -20.11
C THR A 829 -7.23 -42.05 -19.06
N CYS A 830 -7.42 -41.35 -17.93
CA CYS A 830 -6.45 -41.31 -16.84
C CYS A 830 -6.27 -42.70 -16.20
N ASN A 831 -7.37 -43.43 -15.96
CA ASN A 831 -7.35 -44.80 -15.45
C ASN A 831 -6.62 -45.76 -16.40
N THR A 832 -6.83 -45.61 -17.71
CA THR A 832 -6.13 -46.45 -18.69
C THR A 832 -4.63 -46.15 -18.71
N ILE A 833 -4.24 -44.87 -18.66
CA ILE A 833 -2.83 -44.47 -18.56
C ILE A 833 -2.22 -45.01 -17.26
N TYR A 834 -2.93 -44.88 -16.13
CA TYR A 834 -2.56 -45.43 -14.82
C TYR A 834 -2.26 -46.94 -14.90
N ASP A 835 -3.19 -47.73 -15.44
CA ASP A 835 -3.05 -49.18 -15.62
C ASP A 835 -1.83 -49.52 -16.48
N TYR A 836 -1.55 -48.72 -17.52
CA TYR A 836 -0.35 -48.92 -18.31
C TYR A 836 0.91 -48.57 -17.54
N LEU A 837 0.99 -47.45 -16.83
CA LEU A 837 2.20 -47.02 -16.08
C LEU A 837 2.58 -48.04 -15.00
N GLY A 838 1.59 -48.67 -14.35
CA GLY A 838 1.76 -49.75 -13.39
C GLY A 838 2.02 -49.28 -11.95
N GLU A 839 2.33 -50.23 -11.06
CA GLU A 839 2.30 -50.07 -9.58
C GLU A 839 3.25 -49.01 -8.98
N ASN A 840 4.15 -48.42 -9.78
CA ASN A 840 5.10 -47.42 -9.29
C ASN A 840 4.56 -45.98 -9.37
N TYR A 841 3.38 -45.76 -9.98
CA TYR A 841 2.74 -44.45 -10.04
C TYR A 841 1.43 -44.46 -9.26
N GLU A 842 1.16 -43.36 -8.60
CA GLU A 842 -0.17 -43.00 -8.10
C GLU A 842 -0.67 -41.74 -8.81
N MET A 843 -1.98 -41.52 -8.82
CA MET A 843 -2.56 -40.31 -9.42
C MET A 843 -3.54 -39.58 -8.50
N VAL A 844 -3.57 -38.26 -8.61
CA VAL A 844 -4.53 -37.38 -7.94
C VAL A 844 -5.18 -36.45 -8.94
N GLY A 845 -6.41 -36.03 -8.64
CA GLY A 845 -7.21 -35.13 -9.45
C GLY A 845 -8.63 -35.62 -9.64
N ILE A 846 -9.54 -34.68 -9.83
CA ILE A 846 -10.95 -34.93 -10.14
C ILE A 846 -11.37 -34.14 -11.38
N GLY A 847 -12.50 -34.56 -11.97
CA GLY A 847 -13.05 -33.88 -13.13
C GLY A 847 -13.58 -32.50 -12.76
N ARG A 848 -13.54 -31.56 -13.71
CA ARG A 848 -13.98 -30.17 -13.50
C ARG A 848 -15.43 -30.01 -13.04
N ASP A 849 -16.28 -31.01 -13.28
CA ASP A 849 -17.68 -31.03 -12.82
C ASP A 849 -17.87 -31.80 -11.52
N ASN A 850 -16.78 -32.22 -10.87
CA ASN A 850 -16.77 -33.12 -9.72
C ASN A 850 -17.49 -34.46 -10.04
N THR A 851 -17.41 -34.87 -11.31
CA THR A 851 -17.94 -36.11 -11.86
C THR A 851 -16.93 -36.78 -12.77
N ASP A 852 -17.04 -38.09 -12.93
CA ASP A 852 -16.19 -38.92 -13.77
C ASP A 852 -16.33 -38.61 -15.29
N ASP A 853 -17.42 -37.95 -15.68
CA ASP A 853 -17.78 -37.64 -17.08
C ASP A 853 -17.27 -36.26 -17.58
N SER A 854 -16.27 -35.69 -16.91
CA SER A 854 -15.73 -34.38 -17.26
C SER A 854 -14.20 -34.40 -17.38
N GLU A 855 -13.67 -33.34 -17.98
CA GLU A 855 -12.23 -33.17 -18.16
C GLU A 855 -11.48 -33.07 -16.83
N ASN A 856 -10.33 -33.74 -16.74
CA ASN A 856 -9.45 -33.75 -15.58
C ASN A 856 -8.08 -33.15 -15.92
N CYS A 857 -7.43 -32.56 -14.91
CA CYS A 857 -6.03 -32.13 -14.95
C CYS A 857 -5.19 -32.98 -13.98
N ASN A 858 -5.18 -34.30 -14.12
CA ASN A 858 -4.57 -35.21 -13.14
C ASN A 858 -3.05 -35.06 -13.04
N ILE A 859 -2.53 -35.31 -11.85
CA ILE A 859 -1.10 -35.44 -11.57
C ILE A 859 -0.80 -36.90 -11.26
N PHE A 860 0.18 -37.48 -11.96
CA PHE A 860 0.76 -38.78 -11.65
C PHE A 860 2.13 -38.58 -11.02
N TYR A 861 2.48 -39.34 -9.99
CA TYR A 861 3.79 -39.25 -9.35
C TYR A 861 4.31 -40.63 -8.95
N ARG A 862 5.63 -40.78 -8.91
CA ARG A 862 6.29 -42.04 -8.53
C ARG A 862 6.24 -42.29 -7.02
N THR A 863 5.58 -43.36 -6.60
CA THR A 863 5.45 -43.73 -5.17
C THR A 863 6.72 -44.28 -4.56
N ASP A 864 7.63 -44.80 -5.38
CA ASP A 864 8.94 -45.27 -4.91
C ASP A 864 9.94 -44.13 -4.68
N LYS A 865 9.64 -42.92 -5.16
CA LYS A 865 10.45 -41.71 -4.98
C LYS A 865 9.79 -40.67 -4.07
N PHE A 866 8.46 -40.60 -4.03
CA PHE A 866 7.73 -39.55 -3.32
C PHE A 866 6.61 -40.07 -2.42
N GLU A 867 6.51 -39.45 -1.25
CA GLU A 867 5.37 -39.54 -0.35
C GLU A 867 4.43 -38.34 -0.62
N LEU A 868 3.13 -38.61 -0.79
CA LEU A 868 2.12 -37.58 -0.93
C LEU A 868 1.72 -37.03 0.43
N LEU A 869 1.91 -35.72 0.64
CA LEU A 869 1.57 -35.05 1.89
C LEU A 869 0.19 -34.40 1.85
N ASP A 870 -0.15 -33.80 0.71
CA ASP A 870 -1.44 -33.14 0.49
C ASP A 870 -1.76 -33.06 -1.01
N SER A 871 -3.03 -33.01 -1.38
CA SER A 871 -3.48 -32.85 -2.77
C SER A 871 -4.91 -32.35 -2.85
N GLY A 872 -5.24 -31.65 -3.93
CA GLY A 872 -6.61 -31.26 -4.23
C GLY A 872 -6.78 -30.77 -5.65
N THR A 873 -8.03 -30.56 -6.06
CA THR A 873 -8.38 -29.87 -7.30
C THR A 873 -9.17 -28.62 -6.95
N ILE A 874 -8.76 -27.50 -7.54
CA ILE A 874 -9.38 -26.19 -7.36
C ILE A 874 -9.98 -25.69 -8.67
N TRP A 875 -11.03 -24.87 -8.57
CA TRP A 875 -11.57 -24.10 -9.69
C TRP A 875 -10.86 -22.75 -9.79
N LEU A 876 -10.44 -22.37 -10.99
CA LEU A 876 -9.72 -21.12 -11.23
C LEU A 876 -10.69 -19.93 -11.24
N THR A 877 -11.23 -19.64 -10.06
CA THR A 877 -12.16 -18.55 -9.78
C THR A 877 -11.86 -17.96 -8.41
N ARG A 878 -12.67 -16.98 -7.98
CA ARG A 878 -12.61 -16.41 -6.63
C ARG A 878 -12.99 -17.39 -5.51
N THR A 879 -13.55 -18.55 -5.86
CA THR A 879 -13.98 -19.58 -4.89
C THR A 879 -13.32 -20.92 -5.21
N PRO A 880 -12.01 -21.09 -4.96
CA PRO A 880 -11.22 -22.20 -5.49
C PRO A 880 -11.67 -23.58 -5.00
N HIS A 881 -12.27 -23.67 -3.81
CA HIS A 881 -12.76 -24.93 -3.24
C HIS A 881 -14.23 -25.24 -3.57
N LYS A 882 -14.88 -24.42 -4.42
CA LYS A 882 -16.28 -24.61 -4.81
C LYS A 882 -16.39 -24.64 -6.33
N TRP A 883 -17.14 -25.61 -6.85
CA TRP A 883 -17.47 -25.66 -8.27
C TRP A 883 -18.01 -24.31 -8.75
N SER A 884 -17.34 -23.73 -9.75
CA SER A 884 -17.62 -22.39 -10.25
C SER A 884 -16.97 -22.17 -11.62
N ILE A 885 -17.52 -21.21 -12.37
CA ILE A 885 -17.02 -20.81 -13.69
C ILE A 885 -16.69 -19.32 -13.61
N HIS A 886 -15.50 -18.93 -14.07
CA HIS A 886 -15.15 -17.52 -14.19
C HIS A 886 -15.99 -16.86 -15.29
N SER A 887 -16.42 -15.60 -15.06
CA SER A 887 -17.22 -14.88 -16.06
C SER A 887 -16.42 -14.73 -17.36
N GLY A 888 -16.99 -15.19 -18.47
CA GLY A 888 -16.33 -15.18 -19.79
C GLY A 888 -15.56 -16.45 -20.14
N ALA A 889 -15.30 -17.35 -19.18
CA ALA A 889 -14.74 -18.67 -19.48
C ALA A 889 -15.81 -19.55 -20.15
N GLY A 890 -15.41 -20.35 -21.15
CA GLY A 890 -16.35 -21.23 -21.86
C GLY A 890 -16.82 -22.43 -21.03
N LEU A 891 -15.99 -22.87 -20.09
CA LEU A 891 -16.19 -24.03 -19.22
C LEU A 891 -15.52 -23.77 -17.84
N PRO A 892 -15.87 -24.51 -16.77
CA PRO A 892 -15.10 -24.47 -15.53
C PRO A 892 -13.65 -24.89 -15.81
N ARG A 893 -12.68 -24.04 -15.48
CA ARG A 893 -11.25 -24.37 -15.53
C ARG A 893 -10.73 -24.70 -14.15
N ILE A 894 -9.88 -25.71 -14.08
CA ILE A 894 -9.39 -26.28 -12.83
C ILE A 894 -7.87 -26.38 -12.83
N ALA A 895 -7.30 -26.42 -11.63
CA ALA A 895 -5.94 -26.87 -11.40
C ALA A 895 -5.92 -27.95 -10.32
N THR A 896 -5.18 -29.03 -10.55
CA THR A 896 -4.89 -30.04 -9.53
C THR A 896 -3.52 -29.77 -8.95
N TYR A 897 -3.35 -29.92 -7.63
CA TYR A 897 -2.06 -29.80 -6.97
C TYR A 897 -1.71 -31.05 -6.17
N ALA A 898 -0.42 -31.28 -5.98
CA ALA A 898 0.15 -32.30 -5.10
C ALA A 898 1.36 -31.72 -4.35
N LYS A 899 1.33 -31.79 -3.01
CA LYS A 899 2.47 -31.51 -2.14
C LYS A 899 3.21 -32.82 -1.90
N LEU A 900 4.40 -32.94 -2.47
CA LEU A 900 5.17 -34.17 -2.52
C LEU A 900 6.44 -34.05 -1.68
N LYS A 901 6.79 -35.13 -0.99
CA LYS A 901 8.02 -35.25 -0.23
C LYS A 901 8.90 -36.32 -0.84
N ARG A 902 10.11 -35.97 -1.26
CA ARG A 902 11.09 -36.92 -1.78
C ARG A 902 11.59 -37.83 -0.65
N ILE A 903 11.54 -39.14 -0.87
CA ILE A 903 11.82 -40.14 0.17
C ILE A 903 13.31 -40.17 0.54
N SER A 904 14.20 -39.95 -0.43
CA SER A 904 15.66 -40.08 -0.24
C SER A 904 16.25 -39.09 0.77
N ASP A 905 15.72 -37.87 0.81
CA ASP A 905 16.25 -36.78 1.62
C ASP A 905 15.20 -35.97 2.39
N GLY A 906 13.92 -36.28 2.20
CA GLY A 906 12.81 -35.63 2.89
C GLY A 906 12.43 -34.26 2.34
N GLN A 907 12.99 -33.83 1.21
CA GLN A 907 12.71 -32.53 0.62
C GLN A 907 11.26 -32.44 0.13
N ILE A 908 10.60 -31.30 0.39
CA ILE A 908 9.20 -31.07 0.01
C ILE A 908 9.12 -30.06 -1.13
N PHE A 909 8.24 -30.31 -2.09
CA PHE A 909 7.88 -29.39 -3.17
C PHE A 909 6.39 -29.49 -3.50
N VAL A 910 5.88 -28.49 -4.22
CA VAL A 910 4.50 -28.43 -4.71
C VAL A 910 4.51 -28.59 -6.24
N TYR A 911 3.60 -29.39 -6.76
CA TYR A 911 3.36 -29.54 -8.19
C TYR A 911 1.91 -29.21 -8.49
N ALA A 912 1.66 -28.33 -9.45
CA ALA A 912 0.34 -27.95 -9.90
C ALA A 912 0.19 -28.20 -11.41
N ASN A 913 -0.96 -28.69 -11.83
CA ASN A 913 -1.28 -29.00 -13.21
C ASN A 913 -2.61 -28.38 -13.62
N THR A 914 -2.66 -27.69 -14.77
CA THR A 914 -3.82 -26.87 -15.17
C THR A 914 -4.12 -26.94 -16.67
N HIS A 915 -5.33 -26.54 -17.05
CA HIS A 915 -5.72 -26.29 -18.44
C HIS A 915 -6.59 -25.03 -18.54
N TYR A 916 -6.09 -24.00 -19.21
CA TYR A 916 -6.71 -22.66 -19.28
C TYR A 916 -7.76 -22.51 -20.37
N ASP A 917 -8.53 -21.44 -20.31
CA ASP A 917 -9.55 -21.11 -21.30
C ASP A 917 -8.98 -20.88 -22.72
N LEU A 918 -9.77 -21.23 -23.73
CA LEU A 918 -9.37 -21.18 -25.14
C LEU A 918 -9.61 -19.80 -25.76
N ALA A 919 -10.62 -19.05 -25.30
CA ALA A 919 -11.23 -17.99 -26.09
C ALA A 919 -10.81 -16.58 -25.69
N SER A 920 -10.34 -16.35 -24.46
CA SER A 920 -10.12 -14.99 -23.94
C SER A 920 -8.83 -14.83 -23.13
N ASP A 921 -7.97 -13.91 -23.57
CA ASP A 921 -6.77 -13.51 -22.83
C ASP A 921 -7.09 -12.92 -21.44
N THR A 922 -8.23 -12.23 -21.31
CA THR A 922 -8.67 -11.69 -20.02
C THR A 922 -9.01 -12.81 -19.03
N VAL A 923 -9.64 -13.89 -19.51
CA VAL A 923 -9.96 -15.06 -18.69
C VAL A 923 -8.67 -15.76 -18.27
N ARG A 924 -7.75 -15.98 -19.21
CA ARG A 924 -6.45 -16.61 -18.92
C ARG A 924 -5.61 -15.81 -17.93
N LYS A 925 -5.60 -14.48 -18.04
CA LYS A 925 -5.00 -13.60 -17.03
C LYS A 925 -5.60 -13.83 -15.65
N ALA A 926 -6.93 -13.86 -15.56
CA ALA A 926 -7.61 -14.10 -14.28
C ALA A 926 -7.30 -15.50 -13.73
N GLU A 927 -7.23 -16.53 -14.58
CA GLU A 927 -6.86 -17.90 -14.22
C GLU A 927 -5.45 -18.00 -13.65
N SER A 928 -4.49 -17.24 -14.20
CA SER A 928 -3.15 -17.08 -13.62
C SER A 928 -3.19 -16.46 -12.24
N VAL A 929 -3.92 -15.35 -12.07
CA VAL A 929 -4.08 -14.69 -10.75
C VAL A 929 -4.70 -15.65 -9.74
N PHE A 930 -5.74 -16.40 -10.10
CA PHE A 930 -6.38 -17.33 -9.17
C PHE A 930 -5.47 -18.50 -8.78
N LEU A 931 -4.72 -19.05 -9.75
CA LEU A 931 -3.79 -20.14 -9.49
C LEU A 931 -2.64 -19.71 -8.59
N THR A 932 -1.95 -18.61 -8.91
CA THR A 932 -0.79 -18.13 -8.14
C THR A 932 -1.21 -17.67 -6.76
N LYS A 933 -2.34 -16.96 -6.64
CA LYS A 933 -2.92 -16.58 -5.36
C LYS A 933 -3.18 -17.80 -4.48
N PHE A 934 -3.84 -18.83 -5.01
CA PHE A 934 -4.11 -20.05 -4.26
C PHE A 934 -2.82 -20.72 -3.78
N LEU A 935 -1.83 -20.89 -4.67
CA LEU A 935 -0.56 -21.51 -4.31
C LEU A 935 0.17 -20.73 -3.20
N LYS A 936 0.15 -19.40 -3.25
CA LYS A 936 0.76 -18.52 -2.24
C LYS A 936 -0.01 -18.57 -0.91
N GLU A 937 -1.34 -18.55 -0.93
CA GLU A 937 -2.17 -18.60 0.29
C GLU A 937 -2.07 -19.96 1.00
N GLU A 938 -2.09 -21.06 0.25
CA GLU A 938 -2.11 -22.41 0.82
C GLU A 938 -0.71 -22.90 1.24
N PHE A 939 0.33 -22.56 0.47
CA PHE A 939 1.68 -23.10 0.68
C PHE A 939 2.74 -22.05 1.02
N GLY A 940 2.46 -20.76 0.84
CA GLY A 940 3.47 -19.70 0.93
C GLY A 940 4.46 -19.73 -0.24
N THR A 941 5.49 -18.88 -0.18
CA THR A 941 6.55 -18.79 -1.21
C THR A 941 7.78 -19.64 -0.89
N ALA A 942 7.82 -20.28 0.28
CA ALA A 942 9.00 -21.00 0.78
C ALA A 942 9.18 -22.42 0.22
N TYR A 943 8.20 -22.95 -0.53
CA TYR A 943 8.32 -24.27 -1.15
C TYR A 943 8.69 -24.17 -2.63
N PRO A 944 9.63 -25.00 -3.12
CA PRO A 944 9.83 -25.19 -4.56
C PRO A 944 8.50 -25.58 -5.20
N THR A 945 8.10 -24.86 -6.24
CA THR A 945 6.79 -25.03 -6.88
C THR A 945 6.93 -25.15 -8.40
N VAL A 946 6.33 -26.20 -8.96
CA VAL A 946 6.23 -26.43 -10.42
C VAL A 946 4.78 -26.25 -10.85
N ILE A 947 4.55 -25.55 -11.96
CA ILE A 947 3.24 -25.45 -12.61
C ILE A 947 3.37 -25.99 -14.03
N THR A 948 2.57 -26.98 -14.39
CA THR A 948 2.47 -27.50 -15.78
C THR A 948 1.09 -27.27 -16.34
N GLY A 949 0.98 -27.15 -17.66
CA GLY A 949 -0.33 -27.08 -18.27
C GLY A 949 -0.33 -26.79 -19.76
N ASP A 950 -1.52 -26.91 -20.33
CA ASP A 950 -1.92 -26.25 -21.56
C ASP A 950 -2.55 -24.91 -21.19
N PHE A 951 -1.88 -23.82 -21.55
CA PHE A 951 -2.31 -22.47 -21.22
C PHE A 951 -3.17 -21.85 -22.32
N ASN A 952 -3.34 -22.54 -23.46
CA ASN A 952 -4.01 -22.08 -24.67
C ASN A 952 -3.48 -20.75 -25.25
N CYS A 953 -2.40 -20.19 -24.71
CA CYS A 953 -1.84 -18.90 -25.09
C CYS A 953 -0.33 -18.96 -25.26
N THR A 954 0.23 -18.03 -26.02
CA THR A 954 1.68 -18.00 -26.31
C THR A 954 2.43 -17.13 -25.30
N GLU A 955 3.75 -17.28 -25.27
CA GLU A 955 4.64 -16.39 -24.53
C GLU A 955 4.36 -14.90 -24.87
N GLY A 956 4.44 -14.02 -23.87
CA GLY A 956 4.12 -12.59 -24.01
C GLY A 956 2.64 -12.22 -23.95
N THR A 957 1.73 -13.20 -23.85
CA THR A 957 0.28 -12.92 -23.64
C THR A 957 -0.03 -12.70 -22.16
N PRO A 958 -1.12 -11.99 -21.82
CA PRO A 958 -1.44 -11.63 -20.43
C PRO A 958 -1.49 -12.78 -19.42
N GLY A 959 -1.90 -13.99 -19.83
CA GLY A 959 -1.86 -15.17 -18.95
C GLY A 959 -0.43 -15.59 -18.59
N ILE A 960 0.47 -15.62 -19.58
CA ILE A 960 1.87 -15.98 -19.37
C ILE A 960 2.62 -14.88 -18.63
N THR A 961 2.42 -13.60 -18.98
CA THR A 961 3.08 -12.50 -18.29
C THR A 961 2.66 -12.45 -16.82
N THR A 962 1.39 -12.69 -16.50
CA THR A 962 0.91 -12.74 -15.10
C THR A 962 1.61 -13.84 -14.28
N LEU A 963 1.89 -15.02 -14.87
CA LEU A 963 2.67 -16.04 -14.15
C LEU A 963 4.11 -15.58 -13.88
N ASN A 964 4.74 -14.92 -14.86
CA ASN A 964 6.08 -14.33 -14.69
C ASN A 964 6.09 -13.25 -13.60
N ASP A 965 5.14 -12.32 -13.63
CA ASP A 965 4.98 -11.22 -12.67
C ASP A 965 4.76 -11.74 -11.24
N GLU A 966 4.19 -12.94 -11.11
CA GLU A 966 3.92 -13.60 -9.83
C GLU A 966 5.09 -14.46 -9.32
N GLY A 967 6.23 -14.46 -10.01
CA GLY A 967 7.48 -15.14 -9.61
C GLY A 967 7.65 -16.56 -10.18
N PHE A 968 7.00 -16.86 -11.32
CA PHE A 968 7.15 -18.15 -12.00
C PHE A 968 7.75 -17.98 -13.40
N ARG A 969 8.87 -18.65 -13.69
CA ARG A 969 9.55 -18.59 -14.99
C ARG A 969 9.34 -19.86 -15.81
N ALA A 970 9.18 -19.71 -17.13
CA ALA A 970 9.03 -20.84 -18.05
C ALA A 970 10.37 -21.56 -18.29
N THR A 971 10.35 -22.89 -18.35
CA THR A 971 11.54 -23.73 -18.56
C THR A 971 11.96 -23.84 -20.04
N ASN A 972 11.15 -23.35 -20.98
CA ASN A 972 11.36 -23.47 -22.42
C ASN A 972 12.68 -22.87 -22.94
N LYS A 973 13.27 -21.92 -22.19
CA LYS A 973 14.56 -21.29 -22.50
C LYS A 973 15.76 -22.23 -22.32
N TYR A 974 15.59 -23.39 -21.70
CA TYR A 974 16.67 -24.32 -21.32
C TYR A 974 16.79 -25.55 -22.24
N GLY A 975 16.33 -25.45 -23.49
CA GLY A 975 16.59 -26.50 -24.49
C GLY A 975 15.84 -26.33 -25.81
N THR A 976 15.48 -27.45 -26.45
CA THR A 976 15.01 -27.42 -27.84
C THR A 976 13.55 -26.97 -27.93
N ILE A 977 13.35 -25.88 -28.68
CA ILE A 977 12.05 -25.25 -28.91
C ILE A 977 11.42 -25.87 -30.17
N ALA A 978 10.41 -26.75 -30.01
CA ALA A 978 9.55 -27.28 -31.08
C ALA A 978 8.07 -27.05 -30.74
N PRO A 979 7.14 -26.97 -31.71
CA PRO A 979 5.73 -26.72 -31.39
C PRO A 979 5.21 -27.70 -30.34
N THR A 980 4.65 -27.17 -29.26
CA THR A 980 4.03 -27.95 -28.18
C THR A 980 2.65 -28.45 -28.60
N PHE A 981 1.99 -27.69 -29.47
CA PHE A 981 0.79 -28.09 -30.18
C PHE A 981 1.11 -28.22 -31.67
N GLN A 982 1.07 -29.44 -32.20
CA GLN A 982 1.36 -29.76 -33.60
C GLN A 982 0.11 -30.00 -34.45
N ALA A 983 -1.09 -29.96 -33.88
CA ALA A 983 -2.37 -30.10 -34.60
C ALA A 983 -2.39 -31.26 -35.62
N TRP A 984 -1.88 -32.44 -35.23
CA TRP A 984 -1.74 -33.61 -36.11
C TRP A 984 -0.82 -33.36 -37.33
N GLY A 985 0.22 -32.54 -37.16
CA GLY A 985 1.17 -32.14 -38.19
C GLY A 985 0.70 -31.00 -39.11
N LYS A 986 -0.41 -30.32 -38.78
CA LYS A 986 -1.03 -29.31 -39.66
C LYS A 986 -0.71 -27.87 -39.29
N ASP A 987 -0.46 -27.59 -38.02
CA ASP A 987 -0.26 -26.26 -37.47
C ASP A 987 0.66 -26.38 -36.25
N GLY A 988 1.49 -25.37 -35.98
CA GLY A 988 2.50 -25.41 -34.93
C GLY A 988 2.38 -24.21 -34.00
N LYS A 989 2.03 -24.45 -32.73
CA LYS A 989 1.96 -23.41 -31.69
C LYS A 989 2.72 -23.81 -30.43
N TYR A 990 3.07 -22.81 -29.63
CA TYR A 990 3.69 -22.96 -28.31
C TYR A 990 2.69 -22.45 -27.28
N ILE A 991 1.86 -23.35 -26.77
CA ILE A 991 0.77 -23.03 -25.84
C ILE A 991 0.81 -23.84 -24.55
N ASP A 992 1.66 -24.85 -24.49
CA ASP A 992 1.91 -25.67 -23.32
C ASP A 992 3.20 -25.20 -22.65
N PHE A 993 3.23 -25.14 -21.33
CA PHE A 993 4.40 -24.69 -20.59
C PHE A 993 4.64 -25.52 -19.33
N THR A 994 5.91 -25.53 -18.91
CA THR A 994 6.32 -25.87 -17.55
C THR A 994 6.91 -24.61 -16.94
N PHE A 995 6.37 -24.20 -15.81
CA PHE A 995 6.81 -23.05 -15.02
C PHE A 995 7.37 -23.53 -13.69
N VAL A 996 8.34 -22.78 -13.18
CA VAL A 996 8.95 -23.01 -11.86
C VAL A 996 9.15 -21.69 -11.14
N ASN A 997 9.08 -21.68 -9.81
CA ASN A 997 9.57 -20.53 -9.04
C ASN A 997 11.10 -20.59 -8.89
N ASP A 998 11.70 -19.53 -8.35
CA ASP A 998 13.17 -19.37 -8.30
C ASP A 998 13.89 -20.42 -7.44
N LEU A 999 13.13 -21.16 -6.64
CA LEU A 999 13.63 -22.28 -5.83
C LEU A 999 13.91 -23.55 -6.66
N PHE A 1000 13.60 -23.56 -7.96
CA PHE A 1000 13.85 -24.67 -8.89
C PHE A 1000 14.83 -24.27 -10.00
N PRO A 1001 16.09 -24.72 -9.89
CA PRO A 1001 17.01 -24.66 -11.01
C PRO A 1001 16.62 -25.64 -12.12
N VAL A 1002 16.80 -25.21 -13.37
CA VAL A 1002 16.42 -25.98 -14.57
C VAL A 1002 17.68 -26.54 -15.22
N ARG A 1003 17.83 -27.87 -15.24
CA ARG A 1003 18.95 -28.56 -15.90
C ARG A 1003 18.75 -28.67 -17.40
N SER A 1004 17.55 -29.07 -17.83
CA SER A 1004 17.24 -29.21 -19.26
C SER A 1004 15.74 -29.10 -19.52
N TYR A 1005 15.41 -28.68 -20.74
CA TYR A 1005 14.07 -28.72 -21.29
C TYR A 1005 14.06 -29.38 -22.67
N LYS A 1006 13.02 -30.17 -22.96
CA LYS A 1006 12.76 -30.62 -24.32
C LYS A 1006 11.28 -30.75 -24.60
N VAL A 1007 10.91 -30.46 -25.85
CA VAL A 1007 9.66 -30.89 -26.45
C VAL A 1007 9.88 -32.27 -27.05
N GLY A 1008 9.17 -33.27 -26.53
CA GLY A 1008 9.23 -34.64 -27.01
C GLY A 1008 8.45 -34.83 -28.31
N ASP A 1009 8.43 -36.07 -28.79
CA ASP A 1009 7.73 -36.44 -30.03
C ASP A 1009 6.53 -37.32 -29.70
N ALA A 1010 5.32 -36.80 -29.93
CA ALA A 1010 4.08 -37.56 -29.73
C ALA A 1010 3.76 -38.50 -30.90
N THR A 1011 4.70 -38.79 -31.81
CA THR A 1011 4.52 -39.75 -32.89
C THR A 1011 5.05 -41.14 -32.55
N LEU A 1012 4.32 -42.17 -32.98
CA LEU A 1012 4.74 -43.56 -32.91
C LEU A 1012 4.44 -44.23 -34.25
N ASP A 1013 5.46 -44.87 -34.85
CA ASP A 1013 5.35 -45.56 -36.14
C ASP A 1013 4.76 -44.67 -37.28
N GLY A 1014 5.00 -43.36 -37.21
CA GLY A 1014 4.51 -42.38 -38.18
C GLY A 1014 3.08 -41.87 -37.94
N GLU A 1015 2.43 -42.30 -36.86
CA GLU A 1015 1.12 -41.81 -36.43
C GLU A 1015 1.23 -40.93 -35.19
N TYR A 1016 0.41 -39.88 -35.11
CA TYR A 1016 0.32 -39.01 -33.94
C TYR A 1016 -0.55 -39.67 -32.85
N MET A 1017 -0.03 -39.69 -31.62
CA MET A 1017 -0.71 -40.21 -30.44
C MET A 1017 -1.56 -39.12 -29.74
N SER A 1018 -1.10 -37.86 -29.80
CA SER A 1018 -1.82 -36.64 -29.42
C SER A 1018 -1.51 -35.53 -30.45
N ASP A 1019 -2.34 -34.50 -30.51
CA ASP A 1019 -2.03 -33.25 -31.23
C ASP A 1019 -1.13 -32.30 -30.44
N HIS A 1020 -0.85 -32.60 -29.19
CA HIS A 1020 0.20 -31.96 -28.41
C HIS A 1020 1.42 -32.88 -28.28
N ASN A 1021 2.59 -32.29 -28.13
CA ASN A 1021 3.84 -32.95 -27.81
C ASN A 1021 4.07 -32.90 -26.30
N PRO A 1022 4.63 -33.94 -25.67
CA PRO A 1022 4.95 -33.88 -24.25
C PRO A 1022 6.10 -32.90 -24.00
N LEU A 1023 6.02 -32.14 -22.91
CA LEU A 1023 7.11 -31.28 -22.43
C LEU A 1023 7.83 -32.00 -21.31
N ILE A 1024 9.14 -32.13 -21.41
CA ILE A 1024 9.97 -32.75 -20.38
C ILE A 1024 10.94 -31.70 -19.85
N SER A 1025 10.94 -31.49 -18.53
CA SER A 1025 11.92 -30.64 -17.85
C SER A 1025 12.65 -31.45 -16.78
N GLU A 1026 13.98 -31.36 -16.76
CA GLU A 1026 14.80 -31.88 -15.67
C GLU A 1026 15.13 -30.72 -14.74
N LEU A 1027 14.60 -30.78 -13.52
CA LEU A 1027 14.76 -29.77 -12.49
C LEU A 1027 15.72 -30.29 -11.42
N VAL A 1028 16.37 -29.38 -10.68
CA VAL A 1028 17.21 -29.74 -9.53
C VAL A 1028 16.42 -29.46 -8.27
N LEU A 1029 16.10 -30.49 -7.49
CA LEU A 1029 15.47 -30.31 -6.18
C LEU A 1029 16.58 -30.38 -5.12
N LEU A 1030 16.89 -29.26 -4.48
CA LEU A 1030 17.98 -29.15 -3.49
C LEU A 1030 17.56 -29.63 -2.09
N PRO A 1031 18.47 -30.21 -1.28
CA PRO A 1031 18.18 -30.57 0.11
C PRO A 1031 17.97 -29.33 1.01
N THR A 1032 17.10 -29.40 2.02
CA THR A 1032 16.84 -28.30 2.97
C THR A 1032 18.08 -27.64 3.58
N TYR A 1033 18.05 -26.30 3.70
CA TYR A 1033 19.10 -25.39 4.22
C TYR A 1033 19.81 -25.84 5.52
N LYS A 1034 19.17 -26.65 6.38
CA LYS A 1034 19.80 -27.20 7.60
C LYS A 1034 20.94 -28.19 7.33
N SER A 1035 21.08 -28.78 6.14
CA SER A 1035 22.18 -29.70 5.82
C SER A 1035 23.39 -29.06 5.14
N LEU A 1036 23.30 -27.80 4.69
CA LEU A 1036 24.39 -27.12 3.95
C LEU A 1036 25.44 -26.49 4.87
N LYS A 1037 25.18 -26.36 6.18
CA LYS A 1037 26.19 -25.88 7.17
C LYS A 1037 27.30 -26.90 7.49
N GLY A 1038 27.34 -28.04 6.81
CA GLY A 1038 28.22 -29.17 7.14
C GLY A 1038 29.00 -29.79 5.98
N LYS A 1039 28.93 -29.24 4.77
CA LYS A 1039 29.76 -29.67 3.65
C LYS A 1039 30.25 -28.48 2.85
#